data_AF-A0AAN7HW16-F1
#
_entry.id   AF-A0AAN7HW16-F1
#
_cell.length_a   1.000
_cell.length_b   1.000
_cell.length_c   1.000
_cell.angle_alpha   90.00
_cell.angle_beta   90.00
_cell.angle_gamma   90.00
#
_symmetry.space_group_name_H-M   'P 1'
#
loop_
_entity.id
_entity.type
_entity.pdbx_description
1 polymer ?
#
loop_
_entity_poly.entity_id
_entity_poly.type
_entity_poly.pdbx_seq_one_letter_code
_entity_poly.pdbx_strand_id
1 'polypeptide(L)'
;MRTVFLQQRFICGNGMALSMVLEEARAFNRKGNGILLDQEKAYDRVNADYLCAVLHCLGFPASSVSRVKLLFFLEMICISMSMGTSPQQSKRNVVSVKTILCPPLLFDIALEPFLLSILQDPIFHGFKASNSASAEMVSSHDSPAVKCLAYADDVCVLLRDELDLHRLQLHMANYAAVSNAKFNEDKSEAFSLSGRRSSAWVQAFEDMNVHTYHHQGSTTAFLYLGLYFAYNHAQRAQTEEMLLNSIRTQCQVYGQRQLSILGRVTIVNSLILPKVCYSLHMLKPTKRFLEKVKSCVYQFVWKKKRPLLRKELIFLPKSRGGLAVLNPSLQQLILQKRWLNYLVKPQKYPSFLLPFMLYHVSLLPASSEFPYMAFLDAEYRKSSLTHKDLSIWHSIFAMYDYFDFNGLQQVDFLPFQTIMQLSLHKLLIGLSDDHWLRCHPRFPATKLLIFDNQQQRLRLRVASEYSSYSLFCASCYQEILVLKTVKLVPGVWTRILQPPSTSILDWTSFDFFDKLGITEHWKQYHRVTYRQQQQQLVPSEHQFSKSMAKALWPSPAHPDARTVLYRALSRCIPHKSYLRTIGSVENSICPFCAQSTDTLRRFVIDCPVKWQLWQSVLSQHYHNYPLAPEIIYGTVRYLHLPCFIKDRSKYLAVISTTFWQMWNLYWLHGSQNPSPLSSASIERFPTRTASLIDRLLSTTT
;
A
#
# COMPACT_ATOMS: atom_id res chain seq x y z
N MET A 1 -14.03 -11.30 20.37
CA MET A 1 -12.58 -11.03 20.20
C MET A 1 -12.33 -9.53 20.14
N ARG A 2 -11.36 -9.01 20.89
CA ARG A 2 -11.06 -7.57 21.01
C ARG A 2 -9.90 -7.14 20.12
N THR A 3 -9.87 -5.92 19.62
CA THR A 3 -8.71 -5.41 18.86
C THR A 3 -8.25 -4.00 19.21
N VAL A 4 -8.92 -3.34 20.15
CA VAL A 4 -8.62 -1.96 20.56
C VAL A 4 -7.58 -1.88 21.66
N PHE A 5 -6.73 -0.84 21.59
CA PHE A 5 -5.68 -0.44 22.55
C PHE A 5 -4.72 -1.55 23.04
N LEU A 6 -4.79 -2.73 22.42
CA LEU A 6 -3.90 -3.84 22.64
C LEU A 6 -2.72 -3.80 21.67
N GLN A 7 -1.52 -4.04 22.19
CA GLN A 7 -0.31 -4.05 21.40
C GLN A 7 -0.44 -5.05 20.24
N GLN A 8 0.07 -4.67 19.06
CA GLN A 8 0.07 -5.47 17.82
C GLN A 8 -1.30 -5.77 17.20
N ARG A 9 -2.41 -5.23 17.72
CA ARG A 9 -3.74 -5.38 17.09
C ARG A 9 -4.02 -4.24 16.12
N PHE A 10 -4.63 -4.58 14.98
CA PHE A 10 -4.97 -3.63 13.92
C PHE A 10 -6.50 -3.58 13.75
N ILE A 11 -7.06 -2.38 13.65
CA ILE A 11 -8.51 -2.16 13.51
C ILE A 11 -9.12 -2.96 12.35
N CYS A 12 -8.47 -2.99 11.17
CA CYS A 12 -8.99 -3.76 10.05
C CYS A 12 -8.91 -5.27 10.27
N GLY A 13 -8.27 -5.74 11.34
CA GLY A 13 -8.24 -7.16 11.67
C GLY A 13 -9.63 -7.70 11.97
N ASN A 14 -10.46 -6.97 12.72
CA ASN A 14 -11.88 -7.32 12.89
C ASN A 14 -12.61 -7.33 11.55
N GLY A 15 -12.30 -6.36 10.67
CA GLY A 15 -12.89 -6.32 9.34
C GLY A 15 -12.50 -7.51 8.45
N MET A 16 -11.25 -7.98 8.55
CA MET A 16 -10.77 -9.17 7.85
C MET A 16 -11.46 -10.44 8.36
N ALA A 17 -11.59 -10.59 9.69
CA ALA A 17 -12.33 -11.70 10.29
C ALA A 17 -13.79 -11.72 9.82
N LEU A 18 -14.46 -10.57 9.86
CA LEU A 18 -15.84 -10.43 9.39
C LEU A 18 -15.96 -10.74 7.89
N SER A 19 -15.03 -10.27 7.06
CA SER A 19 -15.01 -10.55 5.62
C SER A 19 -14.95 -12.04 5.33
N MET A 20 -14.11 -12.79 6.05
CA MET A 20 -14.01 -14.25 5.89
C MET A 20 -15.30 -14.96 6.31
N VAL A 21 -15.94 -14.51 7.40
CA VAL A 21 -17.25 -15.03 7.85
C VAL A 21 -18.33 -14.78 6.79
N LEU A 22 -18.41 -13.57 6.23
CA LEU A 22 -19.40 -13.23 5.20
C LEU A 22 -19.19 -14.03 3.90
N GLU A 23 -17.93 -14.23 3.50
CA GLU A 23 -17.59 -15.05 2.34
C GLU A 23 -17.99 -16.52 2.54
N GLU A 24 -17.69 -17.07 3.71
CA GLU A 24 -18.08 -18.44 4.07
C GLU A 24 -19.61 -18.59 4.13
N ALA A 25 -20.29 -17.71 4.85
CA ALA A 25 -21.74 -17.73 5.00
C ALA A 25 -22.46 -17.63 3.64
N ARG A 26 -21.93 -16.82 2.71
CA ARG A 26 -22.45 -16.70 1.36
C ARG A 26 -22.20 -17.95 0.52
N ALA A 27 -20.99 -18.50 0.55
CA ALA A 27 -20.62 -19.65 -0.26
C ALA A 27 -21.38 -20.92 0.12
N PHE A 28 -21.57 -21.16 1.42
CA PHE A 28 -22.30 -22.31 1.95
C PHE A 28 -23.78 -22.02 2.27
N ASN A 29 -24.28 -20.83 1.92
CA ASN A 29 -25.65 -20.40 2.15
C ASN A 29 -26.12 -20.59 3.61
N ARG A 30 -25.26 -20.25 4.58
CA ARG A 30 -25.57 -20.41 6.00
C ARG A 30 -26.57 -19.34 6.45
N LYS A 31 -27.57 -19.77 7.22
CA LYS A 31 -28.54 -18.87 7.86
C LYS A 31 -27.86 -18.23 9.09
N GLY A 32 -27.97 -16.91 9.21
CA GLY A 32 -27.40 -16.14 10.30
C GLY A 32 -27.31 -14.65 9.94
N ASN A 33 -27.26 -13.80 10.96
CA ASN A 33 -27.16 -12.34 10.84
C ASN A 33 -26.09 -11.80 11.78
N GLY A 34 -25.67 -10.57 11.56
CA GLY A 34 -24.88 -9.81 12.50
C GLY A 34 -25.63 -8.57 12.95
N ILE A 35 -25.31 -8.10 14.15
CA ILE A 35 -25.81 -6.83 14.70
C ILE A 35 -24.62 -5.99 15.16
N LEU A 36 -24.62 -4.73 14.76
CA LEU A 36 -23.68 -3.69 15.15
C LEU A 36 -24.34 -2.90 16.28
N LEU A 37 -23.86 -3.11 17.50
CA LEU A 37 -24.39 -2.45 18.69
C LEU A 37 -23.75 -1.07 18.85
N ASP A 38 -24.58 -0.05 19.04
CA ASP A 38 -24.16 1.30 19.42
C ASP A 38 -24.49 1.56 20.90
N GLN A 39 -23.58 2.23 21.63
CA GLN A 39 -23.77 2.58 23.03
C GLN A 39 -23.90 4.11 23.20
N GLU A 40 -24.92 4.56 23.93
CA GLU A 40 -25.12 5.98 24.19
C GLU A 40 -24.05 6.51 25.16
N LYS A 41 -23.18 7.42 24.68
CA LYS A 41 -22.17 8.08 25.51
C LYS A 41 -21.36 7.07 26.36
N ALA A 42 -20.83 6.04 25.69
CA ALA A 42 -20.25 4.86 26.32
C ALA A 42 -19.24 5.18 27.44
N TYR A 43 -18.35 6.16 27.24
CA TYR A 43 -17.35 6.57 28.23
C TYR A 43 -17.93 7.37 29.42
N ASP A 44 -18.99 8.15 29.19
CA ASP A 44 -19.58 9.03 30.21
C ASP A 44 -20.48 8.25 31.18
N ARG A 45 -21.06 7.13 30.72
CA ARG A 45 -22.03 6.33 31.48
C ARG A 45 -21.40 5.28 32.39
N VAL A 46 -20.08 5.05 32.31
CA VAL A 46 -19.38 4.03 33.09
C VAL A 46 -19.58 4.28 34.59
N ASN A 47 -20.24 3.34 35.27
CA ASN A 47 -20.38 3.40 36.72
C ASN A 47 -19.04 3.11 37.42
N ALA A 48 -18.66 3.98 38.36
CA ALA A 48 -17.39 3.91 39.08
C ALA A 48 -17.29 2.67 39.97
N ASP A 49 -18.37 2.33 40.69
CA ASP A 49 -18.40 1.21 41.63
C ASP A 49 -18.38 -0.13 40.88
N TYR A 50 -19.10 -0.21 39.76
CA TYR A 50 -19.02 -1.33 38.82
C TYR A 50 -17.59 -1.53 38.32
N LEU A 51 -16.94 -0.49 37.80
CA LEU A 51 -15.56 -0.60 37.31
C LEU A 51 -14.60 -1.04 38.42
N CYS A 52 -14.76 -0.53 39.63
CA CYS A 52 -13.96 -0.97 40.78
C CYS A 52 -14.17 -2.45 41.09
N ALA A 53 -15.43 -2.93 41.09
CA ALA A 53 -15.74 -4.33 41.30
C ALA A 53 -15.13 -5.23 40.22
N VAL A 54 -15.17 -4.81 38.95
CA VAL A 54 -14.53 -5.54 37.83
C VAL A 54 -13.01 -5.60 38.03
N LEU A 55 -12.37 -4.48 38.39
CA LEU A 55 -10.93 -4.45 38.65
C LEU A 55 -10.53 -5.38 39.81
N HIS A 56 -11.31 -5.41 40.89
CA HIS A 56 -11.09 -6.34 41.99
C HIS A 56 -11.22 -7.81 41.55
N CYS A 57 -12.22 -8.13 40.73
CA CYS A 57 -12.41 -9.47 40.18
C CYS A 57 -11.25 -9.92 39.27
N LEU A 58 -10.66 -8.97 38.53
CA LEU A 58 -9.47 -9.20 37.70
C LEU A 58 -8.15 -9.30 38.51
N GLY A 59 -8.21 -9.17 39.84
CA GLY A 59 -7.06 -9.35 40.74
C GLY A 59 -6.22 -8.08 40.96
N PHE A 60 -6.72 -6.88 40.61
CA PHE A 60 -6.00 -5.65 40.90
C PHE A 60 -5.96 -5.35 42.41
N PRO A 61 -4.79 -4.93 42.96
CA PRO A 61 -4.68 -4.56 44.37
C PRO A 61 -5.61 -3.40 44.75
N ALA A 62 -6.20 -3.46 45.95
CA ALA A 62 -7.15 -2.44 46.41
C ALA A 62 -6.57 -1.02 46.39
N SER A 63 -5.28 -0.86 46.73
CA SER A 63 -4.59 0.43 46.67
C SER A 63 -4.56 1.04 45.26
N SER A 64 -4.42 0.22 44.22
CA SER A 64 -4.46 0.67 42.83
C SER A 64 -5.89 1.04 42.40
N VAL A 65 -6.88 0.22 42.77
CA VAL A 65 -8.30 0.49 42.47
C VAL A 65 -8.76 1.80 43.12
N SER A 66 -8.40 2.04 44.38
CA SER A 66 -8.71 3.31 45.07
C SER A 66 -8.10 4.52 44.37
N ARG A 67 -6.86 4.41 43.87
CA ARG A 67 -6.21 5.50 43.09
C ARG A 67 -6.94 5.75 41.78
N VAL A 68 -7.34 4.70 41.06
CA VAL A 68 -8.12 4.82 39.81
C VAL A 68 -9.46 5.50 40.07
N LYS A 69 -10.17 5.09 41.12
CA LYS A 69 -11.43 5.72 41.54
C LYS A 69 -11.23 7.20 41.87
N LEU A 70 -10.18 7.53 42.61
CA LEU A 70 -9.84 8.90 43.00
C LEU A 70 -9.48 9.78 41.80
N LEU A 71 -8.71 9.26 40.85
CA LEU A 71 -8.22 10.02 39.71
C LEU A 71 -9.30 10.34 38.67
N PHE A 72 -10.24 9.42 38.43
CA PHE A 72 -11.18 9.53 37.30
C PHE A 72 -12.63 9.77 37.70
N PHE A 73 -13.01 9.48 38.95
CA PHE A 73 -14.41 9.50 39.39
C PHE A 73 -14.69 10.41 40.58
N LEU A 74 -13.66 11.01 41.22
CA LEU A 74 -13.90 12.05 42.22
C LEU A 74 -14.06 13.42 41.56
N GLU A 75 -15.15 14.09 41.96
CA GLU A 75 -15.51 15.43 41.53
C GLU A 75 -14.55 16.44 42.17
N MET A 76 -13.69 17.08 41.36
CA MET A 76 -13.33 18.51 41.41
C MET A 76 -12.08 18.79 40.56
N ILE A 77 -12.28 19.17 39.30
CA ILE A 77 -11.28 19.95 38.55
C ILE A 77 -11.74 21.41 38.60
N CYS A 78 -11.13 22.22 39.47
CA CYS A 78 -11.31 23.66 39.45
C CYS A 78 -10.46 24.27 38.32
N ILE A 79 -11.07 24.59 37.18
CA ILE A 79 -10.37 25.34 36.12
C ILE A 79 -10.43 26.83 36.49
N SER A 80 -9.28 27.40 36.87
CA SER A 80 -9.17 28.85 37.06
C SER A 80 -9.03 29.51 35.68
N MET A 81 -10.10 30.16 35.21
CA MET A 81 -10.05 30.99 34.01
C MET A 81 -9.54 32.39 34.39
N SER A 82 -8.24 32.64 34.30
CA SER A 82 -7.69 33.98 34.40
C SER A 82 -7.70 34.64 33.01
N MET A 83 -8.79 35.31 32.65
CA MET A 83 -8.85 36.15 31.45
C MET A 83 -8.61 37.61 31.84
N GLY A 84 -7.43 38.15 31.50
CA GLY A 84 -7.20 39.57 31.18
C GLY A 84 -7.35 40.63 32.29
N THR A 85 -6.19 41.07 32.81
CA THR A 85 -5.83 42.45 33.24
C THR A 85 -6.93 43.39 33.80
N SER A 86 -7.19 43.30 35.11
CA SER A 86 -7.25 44.43 36.04
C SER A 86 -7.54 43.92 37.46
N PRO A 87 -6.88 44.44 38.51
CA PRO A 87 -7.01 43.93 39.87
C PRO A 87 -8.17 44.62 40.58
N GLN A 88 -9.41 44.46 40.12
CA GLN A 88 -10.56 44.82 40.94
C GLN A 88 -11.81 44.02 40.55
N GLN A 89 -12.22 43.17 41.49
CA GLN A 89 -13.56 42.62 41.65
C GLN A 89 -14.23 42.04 40.39
N SER A 90 -13.94 40.78 40.10
CA SER A 90 -14.88 39.93 39.36
C SER A 90 -15.14 38.67 40.16
N LYS A 91 -16.42 38.46 40.52
CA LYS A 91 -16.92 37.25 41.17
C LYS A 91 -16.34 36.03 40.46
N ARG A 92 -15.63 35.18 41.21
CA ARG A 92 -15.17 33.87 40.75
C ARG A 92 -16.41 33.03 40.41
N ASN A 93 -16.83 33.04 39.16
CA ASN A 93 -17.76 32.04 38.65
C ASN A 93 -17.00 30.73 38.56
N VAL A 94 -17.09 29.92 39.61
CA VAL A 94 -16.63 28.54 39.62
C VAL A 94 -17.63 27.74 38.79
N VAL A 95 -17.25 27.37 37.57
CA VAL A 95 -17.98 26.35 36.81
C VAL A 95 -17.35 25.01 37.14
N SER A 96 -18.04 24.20 37.94
CA SER A 96 -17.68 22.80 38.14
C SER A 96 -17.94 22.04 36.85
N VAL A 97 -16.91 21.83 36.04
CA VAL A 97 -17.03 20.97 34.86
C VAL A 97 -16.86 19.53 35.32
N LYS A 98 -17.94 18.76 35.30
CA LYS A 98 -17.90 17.31 35.54
C LYS A 98 -17.25 16.65 34.32
N THR A 99 -15.94 16.44 34.37
CA THR A 99 -15.22 15.70 33.34
C THR A 99 -14.91 14.30 33.85
N ILE A 100 -15.94 13.44 33.91
CA ILE A 100 -15.73 12.00 34.03
C ILE A 100 -15.34 11.54 32.63
N LEU A 101 -14.04 11.38 32.37
CA LEU A 101 -13.56 10.70 31.17
C LEU A 101 -12.86 9.43 31.62
N CYS A 102 -13.56 8.31 31.50
CA CYS A 102 -12.93 7.00 31.64
C CYS A 102 -11.86 6.86 30.56
N PRO A 103 -10.58 6.65 30.90
CA PRO A 103 -9.54 6.36 29.94
C PRO A 103 -9.94 5.18 29.04
N PRO A 104 -9.59 5.20 27.74
CA PRO A 104 -10.06 4.17 26.83
C PRO A 104 -9.68 2.74 27.24
N LEU A 105 -8.53 2.55 27.86
CA LEU A 105 -8.11 1.25 28.40
C LEU A 105 -8.98 0.77 29.57
N LEU A 106 -9.44 1.68 30.44
CA LEU A 106 -10.34 1.34 31.54
C LEU A 106 -11.76 1.03 31.03
N PHE A 107 -12.19 1.68 29.95
CA PHE A 107 -13.43 1.33 29.29
C PHE A 107 -13.39 -0.09 28.71
N ASP A 108 -12.27 -0.49 28.09
CA ASP A 108 -12.10 -1.87 27.64
C ASP A 108 -12.27 -2.85 28.82
N ILE A 109 -11.71 -2.55 29.99
CA ILE A 109 -11.91 -3.38 31.19
C ILE A 109 -13.39 -3.40 31.61
N ALA A 110 -14.06 -2.25 31.63
CA ALA A 110 -15.48 -2.14 31.98
C ALA A 110 -16.39 -2.98 31.06
N LEU A 111 -16.05 -3.07 29.77
CA LEU A 111 -16.81 -3.83 28.77
C LEU A 111 -16.52 -5.34 28.83
N GLU A 112 -15.46 -5.80 29.53
CA GLU A 112 -15.02 -7.21 29.49
C GLU A 112 -16.08 -8.18 29.99
N PRO A 113 -16.78 -7.92 31.12
CA PRO A 113 -17.83 -8.80 31.62
C PRO A 113 -18.96 -9.03 30.61
N PHE A 114 -19.35 -8.01 29.84
CA PHE A 114 -20.37 -8.15 28.79
C PHE A 114 -19.91 -9.07 27.66
N LEU A 115 -18.67 -8.91 27.20
CA LEU A 115 -18.16 -9.78 26.14
C LEU A 115 -17.96 -11.21 26.65
N LEU A 116 -17.50 -11.38 27.88
CA LEU A 116 -17.34 -12.70 28.50
C LEU A 116 -18.68 -13.38 28.72
N SER A 117 -19.74 -12.66 29.09
CA SER A 117 -21.07 -13.25 29.24
C SER A 117 -21.58 -13.86 27.94
N ILE A 118 -21.36 -13.20 26.80
CA ILE A 118 -21.67 -13.74 25.47
C ILE A 118 -20.73 -14.92 25.11
N LEU A 119 -19.42 -14.76 25.36
CA LEU A 119 -18.44 -15.76 24.97
C LEU A 119 -18.58 -17.08 25.74
N GLN A 120 -18.86 -17.00 27.04
CA GLN A 120 -18.98 -18.14 27.95
C GLN A 120 -20.36 -18.77 27.96
N ASP A 121 -21.37 -18.13 27.35
CA ASP A 121 -22.70 -18.72 27.21
C ASP A 121 -22.66 -19.95 26.28
N PRO A 122 -22.95 -21.17 26.80
CA PRO A 122 -22.90 -22.38 25.99
C PRO A 122 -24.06 -22.49 25.00
N ILE A 123 -25.17 -21.80 25.27
CA ILE A 123 -26.37 -21.77 24.41
C ILE A 123 -26.16 -20.77 23.27
N PHE A 124 -25.40 -19.69 23.52
CA PHE A 124 -25.06 -18.74 22.48
C PHE A 124 -24.04 -19.35 21.52
N HIS A 125 -24.43 -19.58 20.27
CA HIS A 125 -23.56 -20.27 19.31
C HIS A 125 -22.82 -19.30 18.39
N GLY A 126 -23.47 -18.23 17.97
CA GLY A 126 -22.95 -17.30 16.97
C GLY A 126 -22.59 -17.97 15.65
N PHE A 127 -21.60 -17.46 14.94
CA PHE A 127 -21.15 -18.07 13.69
C PHE A 127 -20.17 -19.22 13.96
N LYS A 128 -20.54 -20.46 13.59
CA LYS A 128 -19.64 -21.62 13.64
C LYS A 128 -19.47 -22.24 12.26
N ALA A 129 -18.23 -22.48 11.88
CA ALA A 129 -17.81 -23.07 10.63
C ALA A 129 -17.63 -24.60 10.76
N SER A 130 -18.69 -25.39 10.96
CA SER A 130 -18.61 -26.87 10.97
C SER A 130 -19.99 -27.48 10.74
N ASN A 131 -20.26 -28.70 10.25
CA ASN A 131 -19.63 -29.67 9.33
C ASN A 131 -20.82 -30.45 8.74
N SER A 132 -20.89 -30.70 7.44
CA SER A 132 -21.81 -31.70 6.89
C SER A 132 -21.21 -32.41 5.67
N ALA A 133 -21.01 -33.73 5.85
CA ALA A 133 -20.92 -34.80 4.84
C ALA A 133 -19.56 -35.43 4.44
N SER A 134 -18.43 -35.15 5.08
CA SER A 134 -17.24 -36.02 4.96
C SER A 134 -16.33 -35.94 6.18
N ALA A 135 -16.82 -36.45 7.30
CA ALA A 135 -16.01 -36.65 8.50
C ALA A 135 -15.31 -38.00 8.36
N GLU A 136 -14.09 -37.98 7.83
CA GLU A 136 -13.00 -38.89 8.15
C GLU A 136 -11.74 -38.31 7.47
N MET A 137 -10.73 -37.99 8.29
CA MET A 137 -9.46 -37.32 7.95
C MET A 137 -9.43 -35.77 7.91
N VAL A 138 -9.66 -35.12 9.06
CA VAL A 138 -8.75 -34.06 9.54
C VAL A 138 -8.76 -34.10 11.08
N SER A 139 -7.70 -34.61 11.68
CA SER A 139 -7.43 -34.40 13.11
C SER A 139 -7.07 -32.92 13.35
N SER A 140 -7.84 -32.25 14.21
CA SER A 140 -7.51 -31.00 14.91
C SER A 140 -7.46 -29.66 14.14
N HIS A 141 -8.53 -29.28 13.43
CA HIS A 141 -8.82 -27.86 13.19
C HIS A 141 -10.24 -27.53 13.64
N ASP A 142 -10.43 -27.30 14.94
CA ASP A 142 -11.68 -26.74 15.46
C ASP A 142 -11.92 -25.39 14.80
N SER A 143 -12.99 -25.29 14.01
CA SER A 143 -13.45 -24.00 13.51
C SER A 143 -13.67 -23.08 14.71
N PRO A 144 -12.96 -21.94 14.81
CA PRO A 144 -13.21 -21.00 15.87
C PRO A 144 -14.62 -20.41 15.69
N ALA A 145 -15.54 -20.76 16.60
CA ALA A 145 -16.85 -20.12 16.63
C ALA A 145 -16.65 -18.63 16.93
N VAL A 146 -17.14 -17.76 16.05
CA VAL A 146 -17.10 -16.31 16.21
C VAL A 146 -18.45 -15.86 16.74
N LYS A 147 -18.48 -15.49 18.01
CA LYS A 147 -19.68 -14.93 18.66
C LYS A 147 -19.72 -13.41 18.56
N CYS A 148 -18.60 -12.73 18.83
CA CYS A 148 -18.53 -11.28 18.79
C CYS A 148 -17.14 -10.76 18.39
N LEU A 149 -17.11 -9.58 17.77
CA LEU A 149 -15.93 -8.79 17.43
C LEU A 149 -16.13 -7.40 18.06
N ALA A 150 -15.19 -6.97 18.89
CA ALA A 150 -15.30 -5.69 19.59
C ALA A 150 -14.10 -4.80 19.27
N TYR A 151 -14.38 -3.51 19.05
CA TYR A 151 -13.40 -2.46 18.89
C TYR A 151 -13.88 -1.24 19.69
N ALA A 152 -13.40 -1.08 20.93
CA ALA A 152 -13.88 -0.05 21.86
C ALA A 152 -15.39 -0.26 22.10
N ASP A 153 -16.18 0.79 21.93
CA ASP A 153 -17.64 0.80 22.03
C ASP A 153 -18.35 0.14 20.84
N ASP A 154 -17.70 0.04 19.67
CA ASP A 154 -18.23 -0.66 18.50
C ASP A 154 -18.19 -2.18 18.70
N VAL A 155 -19.34 -2.80 18.97
CA VAL A 155 -19.46 -4.26 19.16
C VAL A 155 -20.30 -4.88 18.04
N CYS A 156 -19.67 -5.74 17.24
CA CYS A 156 -20.33 -6.57 16.24
C CYS A 156 -20.60 -7.96 16.83
N VAL A 157 -21.86 -8.33 16.97
CA VAL A 157 -22.27 -9.67 17.44
C VAL A 157 -22.80 -10.48 16.26
N LEU A 158 -22.43 -11.75 16.17
CA LEU A 158 -22.88 -12.68 15.15
C LEU A 158 -23.91 -13.63 15.75
N LEU A 159 -24.99 -13.85 15.02
CA LEU A 159 -26.18 -14.58 15.44
C LEU A 159 -26.48 -15.69 14.44
N ARG A 160 -26.70 -16.91 14.95
CA ARG A 160 -27.10 -18.05 14.12
C ARG A 160 -28.60 -18.05 13.85
N ASP A 161 -29.39 -17.81 14.88
CA ASP A 161 -30.84 -17.97 14.93
C ASP A 161 -31.49 -16.97 15.91
N GLU A 162 -32.83 -16.96 15.96
CA GLU A 162 -33.60 -16.09 16.86
C GLU A 162 -33.33 -16.38 18.35
N LEU A 163 -32.87 -17.59 18.70
CA LEU A 163 -32.46 -17.91 20.06
C LEU A 163 -31.20 -17.14 20.46
N ASP A 164 -30.19 -17.08 19.59
CA ASP A 164 -29.01 -16.24 19.81
C ASP A 164 -29.41 -14.76 19.99
N LEU A 165 -30.41 -14.28 19.24
CA LEU A 165 -30.93 -12.91 19.36
C LEU A 165 -31.55 -12.66 20.73
N HIS A 166 -32.41 -13.57 21.21
CA HIS A 166 -33.02 -13.47 22.53
C HIS A 166 -31.98 -13.54 23.66
N ARG A 167 -30.99 -14.43 23.53
CA ARG A 167 -29.86 -14.50 24.48
C ARG A 167 -29.05 -13.21 24.49
N LEU A 168 -28.84 -12.58 23.33
CA LEU A 168 -28.17 -11.29 23.26
C LEU A 168 -28.95 -10.20 24.03
N GLN A 169 -30.27 -10.11 23.86
CA GLN A 169 -31.11 -9.16 24.61
C GLN A 169 -30.95 -9.34 26.12
N LEU A 170 -30.93 -10.59 26.59
CA LEU A 170 -30.70 -10.90 28.00
C LEU A 170 -29.32 -10.41 28.48
N HIS A 171 -28.25 -10.68 27.72
CA HIS A 171 -26.90 -10.19 28.04
C HIS A 171 -26.83 -8.67 28.06
N MET A 172 -27.49 -8.00 27.11
CA MET A 172 -27.57 -6.54 27.04
C MET A 172 -28.32 -5.96 28.25
N ALA A 173 -29.46 -6.53 28.62
CA ALA A 173 -30.26 -6.09 29.77
C ALA A 173 -29.50 -6.27 31.09
N ASN A 174 -28.88 -7.43 31.29
CA ASN A 174 -28.08 -7.71 32.48
C ASN A 174 -26.88 -6.76 32.59
N TYR A 175 -26.17 -6.52 31.49
CA TYR A 175 -25.06 -5.58 31.47
C TYR A 175 -25.50 -4.14 31.75
N ALA A 176 -26.59 -3.68 31.13
CA ALA A 176 -27.15 -2.35 31.37
C ALA A 176 -27.54 -2.15 32.84
N ALA A 177 -28.14 -3.18 33.47
CA ALA A 177 -28.57 -3.14 34.87
C ALA A 177 -27.41 -2.95 35.87
N VAL A 178 -26.23 -3.53 35.59
CA VAL A 178 -25.09 -3.50 36.52
C VAL A 178 -24.06 -2.41 36.20
N SER A 179 -23.90 -2.04 34.93
CA SER A 179 -22.85 -1.12 34.48
C SER A 179 -23.32 0.31 34.26
N ASN A 180 -24.65 0.54 34.27
CA ASN A 180 -25.31 1.79 33.85
C ASN A 180 -25.13 2.11 32.35
N ALA A 181 -24.64 1.16 31.55
CA ALA A 181 -24.59 1.28 30.10
C ALA A 181 -26.00 1.34 29.49
N LYS A 182 -26.13 2.04 28.35
CA LYS A 182 -27.37 2.08 27.58
C LYS A 182 -27.05 1.88 26.10
N PHE A 183 -27.70 0.90 25.50
CA PHE A 183 -27.60 0.64 24.06
C PHE A 183 -28.56 1.55 23.31
N ASN A 184 -28.13 1.99 22.12
CA ASN A 184 -28.89 2.82 21.24
C ASN A 184 -29.50 1.95 20.14
N GLU A 185 -30.76 1.55 20.31
CA GLU A 185 -31.47 0.69 19.38
C GLU A 185 -31.65 1.39 18.01
N ASP A 186 -31.96 2.69 18.01
CA ASP A 186 -32.15 3.50 16.80
C ASP A 186 -30.88 3.59 15.91
N LYS A 187 -29.70 3.58 16.53
CA LYS A 187 -28.41 3.63 15.83
C LYS A 187 -27.78 2.27 15.61
N SER A 188 -28.27 1.24 16.28
CA SER A 188 -27.79 -0.11 16.06
C SER A 188 -28.25 -0.58 14.68
N GLU A 189 -27.38 -1.28 13.97
CA GLU A 189 -27.65 -1.73 12.60
C GLU A 189 -27.48 -3.25 12.50
N ALA A 190 -28.43 -3.92 11.85
CA ALA A 190 -28.35 -5.34 11.55
C ALA A 190 -27.91 -5.59 10.10
N PHE A 191 -27.29 -6.75 9.85
CA PHE A 191 -26.87 -7.14 8.50
C PHE A 191 -26.91 -8.66 8.28
N SER A 192 -27.12 -9.07 7.04
CA SER A 192 -27.23 -10.48 6.65
C SER A 192 -25.89 -11.15 6.41
N LEU A 193 -25.58 -12.28 7.07
CA LEU A 193 -24.31 -12.97 6.81
C LEU A 193 -24.25 -13.58 5.40
N SER A 194 -25.34 -14.18 4.95
CA SER A 194 -25.45 -14.74 3.58
C SER A 194 -25.72 -13.67 2.51
N GLY A 195 -26.17 -12.48 2.92
CA GLY A 195 -26.67 -11.42 2.04
C GLY A 195 -28.15 -11.56 1.68
N ARG A 196 -28.85 -12.61 2.10
CA ARG A 196 -30.27 -12.83 1.79
C ARG A 196 -31.19 -12.13 2.79
N ARG A 197 -32.26 -11.52 2.29
CA ARG A 197 -33.33 -10.97 3.13
C ARG A 197 -34.18 -12.12 3.68
N SER A 198 -34.54 -12.04 4.95
CA SER A 198 -35.47 -12.97 5.61
C SER A 198 -36.51 -12.17 6.37
N SER A 199 -37.80 -12.50 6.17
CA SER A 199 -38.91 -11.82 6.83
C SER A 199 -38.92 -12.03 8.34
N ALA A 200 -38.62 -13.26 8.80
CA ALA A 200 -38.54 -13.59 10.22
C ALA A 200 -37.52 -12.71 10.96
N TRP A 201 -36.34 -12.53 10.35
CA TRP A 201 -35.30 -11.65 10.92
C TRP A 201 -35.67 -10.18 10.89
N VAL A 202 -36.38 -9.71 9.86
CA VAL A 202 -36.86 -8.33 9.83
C VAL A 202 -37.81 -8.06 11.00
N GLN A 203 -38.77 -8.96 11.24
CA GLN A 203 -39.68 -8.86 12.38
C GLN A 203 -38.93 -8.92 13.71
N ALA A 204 -38.01 -9.87 13.87
CA ALA A 204 -37.24 -10.02 15.10
C ALA A 204 -36.35 -8.80 15.42
N PHE A 205 -35.84 -8.10 14.41
CA PHE A 205 -35.10 -6.84 14.60
C PHE A 205 -36.03 -5.65 14.85
N GLU A 206 -37.19 -5.59 14.20
CA GLU A 206 -38.23 -4.58 14.48
C GLU A 206 -38.73 -4.68 15.94
N ASP A 207 -38.89 -5.89 16.47
CA ASP A 207 -39.24 -6.14 17.88
C ASP A 207 -38.16 -5.65 18.87
N MET A 208 -36.92 -5.48 18.41
CA MET A 208 -35.80 -4.90 19.16
C MET A 208 -35.58 -3.40 18.84
N ASN A 209 -36.52 -2.75 18.13
CA ASN A 209 -36.39 -1.38 17.62
C ASN A 209 -35.15 -1.14 16.73
N VAL A 210 -34.62 -2.18 16.08
CA VAL A 210 -33.52 -2.06 15.13
C VAL A 210 -34.10 -1.93 13.73
N HIS A 211 -34.23 -0.69 13.25
CA HIS A 211 -34.90 -0.39 11.99
C HIS A 211 -34.03 -0.59 10.73
N THR A 212 -32.70 -0.67 10.89
CA THR A 212 -31.78 -0.77 9.76
C THR A 212 -31.30 -2.21 9.58
N TYR A 213 -31.69 -2.84 8.46
CA TYR A 213 -31.26 -4.20 8.10
C TYR A 213 -30.62 -4.28 6.70
N HIS A 214 -29.30 -4.44 6.67
CA HIS A 214 -28.49 -4.48 5.45
C HIS A 214 -28.43 -5.88 4.81
N HIS A 215 -28.72 -5.94 3.52
CA HIS A 215 -28.71 -7.18 2.74
C HIS A 215 -28.33 -6.89 1.28
N GLN A 216 -28.33 -7.90 0.42
CA GLN A 216 -27.97 -7.76 -1.00
C GLN A 216 -28.93 -6.83 -1.77
N GLY A 217 -30.19 -6.73 -1.34
CA GLY A 217 -31.20 -5.84 -1.92
C GLY A 217 -31.09 -4.39 -1.45
N SER A 218 -30.30 -4.11 -0.41
CA SER A 218 -30.09 -2.75 0.09
C SER A 218 -29.36 -1.90 -0.97
N THR A 219 -29.68 -0.62 -1.02
CA THR A 219 -29.03 0.32 -1.94
C THR A 219 -27.56 0.54 -1.59
N THR A 220 -27.24 0.56 -0.29
CA THR A 220 -25.92 0.89 0.26
C THR A 220 -25.21 -0.33 0.85
N ALA A 221 -23.88 -0.27 0.88
CA ALA A 221 -23.06 -1.18 1.68
C ALA A 221 -23.12 -0.77 3.15
N PHE A 222 -23.09 -1.74 4.06
CA PHE A 222 -23.03 -1.43 5.49
C PHE A 222 -21.62 -1.02 5.92
N LEU A 223 -21.54 -0.24 6.99
CA LEU A 223 -20.29 0.33 7.50
C LEU A 223 -19.96 -0.32 8.85
N TYR A 224 -18.74 -0.84 8.99
CA TYR A 224 -18.23 -1.32 10.27
C TYR A 224 -16.78 -0.88 10.44
N LEU A 225 -16.46 -0.18 11.53
CA LEU A 225 -15.14 0.41 11.81
C LEU A 225 -14.61 1.31 10.68
N GLY A 226 -15.50 2.01 9.97
CA GLY A 226 -15.15 2.83 8.80
C GLY A 226 -14.81 2.02 7.53
N LEU A 227 -15.05 0.70 7.53
CA LEU A 227 -14.85 -0.19 6.40
C LEU A 227 -16.20 -0.57 5.80
N TYR A 228 -16.28 -0.54 4.47
CA TYR A 228 -17.52 -0.82 3.74
C TYR A 228 -17.58 -2.28 3.32
N PHE A 229 -18.71 -2.92 3.59
CA PHE A 229 -18.97 -4.32 3.25
C PHE A 229 -20.09 -4.40 2.22
N ALA A 230 -19.71 -4.62 0.95
CA ALA A 230 -20.64 -4.71 -0.16
C ALA A 230 -21.02 -6.17 -0.47
N TYR A 231 -22.31 -6.43 -0.63
CA TYR A 231 -22.85 -7.72 -1.07
C TYR A 231 -22.83 -7.85 -2.60
N ASN A 232 -22.97 -6.74 -3.32
CA ASN A 232 -23.09 -6.72 -4.77
C ASN A 232 -22.23 -5.61 -5.42
N HIS A 233 -22.17 -5.63 -6.76
CA HIS A 233 -21.39 -4.68 -7.54
C HIS A 233 -21.92 -3.24 -7.47
N ALA A 234 -23.24 -3.04 -7.33
CA ALA A 234 -23.85 -1.72 -7.25
C ALA A 234 -23.47 -1.01 -5.94
N GLN A 235 -23.58 -1.71 -4.81
CA GLN A 235 -23.13 -1.24 -3.49
C GLN A 235 -21.63 -0.92 -3.49
N ARG A 236 -20.80 -1.77 -4.13
CA ARG A 236 -19.36 -1.47 -4.31
C ARG A 236 -19.16 -0.21 -5.14
N ALA A 237 -19.85 -0.06 -6.26
CA ALA A 237 -19.72 1.10 -7.14
C ALA A 237 -20.13 2.40 -6.43
N GLN A 238 -21.19 2.38 -5.64
CA GLN A 238 -21.59 3.51 -4.80
C GLN A 238 -20.51 3.85 -3.76
N THR A 239 -19.95 2.84 -3.10
CA THR A 239 -18.84 3.03 -2.15
C THR A 239 -17.62 3.67 -2.82
N GLU A 240 -17.23 3.17 -4.00
CA GLU A 240 -16.15 3.74 -4.80
C GLU A 240 -16.44 5.20 -5.19
N GLU A 241 -17.69 5.54 -5.49
CA GLU A 241 -18.10 6.90 -5.79
C GLU A 241 -18.04 7.82 -4.56
N MET A 242 -18.49 7.36 -3.39
CA MET A 242 -18.36 8.10 -2.13
C MET A 242 -16.90 8.38 -1.79
N LEU A 243 -16.02 7.38 -1.93
CA LEU A 243 -14.58 7.53 -1.71
C LEU A 243 -13.94 8.49 -2.71
N LEU A 244 -14.35 8.44 -3.98
CA LEU A 244 -13.88 9.35 -5.01
C LEU A 244 -14.34 10.79 -4.74
N ASN A 245 -15.58 10.97 -4.26
CA ASN A 245 -16.12 12.28 -3.88
C ASN A 245 -15.36 12.86 -2.69
N SER A 246 -15.02 12.05 -1.68
CA SER A 246 -14.15 12.46 -0.58
C SER A 246 -12.80 13.00 -1.07
N ILE A 247 -12.17 12.32 -2.03
CA ILE A 247 -10.95 12.82 -2.69
C ILE A 247 -11.19 14.15 -3.41
N ARG A 248 -12.28 14.26 -4.20
CA ARG A 248 -12.61 15.47 -4.95
C ARG A 248 -12.80 16.67 -4.02
N THR A 249 -13.53 16.49 -2.92
CA THR A 249 -13.74 17.53 -1.91
C THR A 249 -12.42 17.98 -1.29
N GLN A 250 -11.53 17.04 -0.94
CA GLN A 250 -10.21 17.41 -0.41
C GLN A 250 -9.35 18.14 -1.47
N CYS A 251 -9.37 17.68 -2.72
CA CYS A 251 -8.70 18.36 -3.83
C CYS A 251 -9.24 19.80 -4.02
N GLN A 252 -10.55 20.02 -3.85
CA GLN A 252 -11.15 21.36 -3.91
C GLN A 252 -10.68 22.23 -2.75
N VAL A 253 -10.78 21.75 -1.50
CA VAL A 253 -10.36 22.48 -0.30
C VAL A 253 -8.88 22.88 -0.37
N TYR A 254 -7.99 21.93 -0.65
CA TYR A 254 -6.55 22.24 -0.76
C TYR A 254 -6.19 22.98 -2.06
N GLY A 255 -7.06 22.93 -3.07
CA GLY A 255 -6.87 23.62 -4.35
C GLY A 255 -7.04 25.13 -4.26
N GLN A 256 -7.76 25.61 -3.25
CA GLN A 256 -7.93 27.05 -2.95
C GLN A 256 -6.61 27.71 -2.53
N ARG A 257 -5.68 26.94 -1.95
CA ARG A 257 -4.38 27.44 -1.52
C ARG A 257 -3.46 27.70 -2.72
N GLN A 258 -2.63 28.74 -2.64
CA GLN A 258 -1.59 29.00 -3.63
C GLN A 258 -0.35 28.18 -3.29
N LEU A 259 -0.27 26.98 -3.87
CA LEU A 259 0.79 26.01 -3.60
C LEU A 259 1.62 25.74 -4.85
N SER A 260 2.93 25.59 -4.64
CA SER A 260 3.82 25.07 -5.67
C SER A 260 3.41 23.65 -6.10
N ILE A 261 3.92 23.19 -7.25
CA ILE A 261 3.68 21.80 -7.71
C ILE A 261 4.15 20.80 -6.65
N LEU A 262 5.33 21.02 -6.06
CA LEU A 262 5.87 20.16 -5.02
C LEU A 262 5.03 20.20 -3.74
N GLY A 263 4.53 21.37 -3.33
CA GLY A 263 3.62 21.49 -2.20
C GLY A 263 2.32 20.69 -2.41
N ARG A 264 1.77 20.72 -3.63
CA ARG A 264 0.59 19.92 -4.00
C ARG A 264 0.88 18.42 -3.97
N VAL A 265 2.05 17.99 -4.46
CA VAL A 265 2.47 16.58 -4.38
C VAL A 265 2.55 16.13 -2.92
N THR A 266 3.12 16.94 -2.03
CA THR A 266 3.19 16.63 -0.60
C THR A 266 1.78 16.49 0.00
N ILE A 267 0.86 17.41 -0.31
CA ILE A 267 -0.54 17.30 0.16
C ILE A 267 -1.23 16.05 -0.38
N VAL A 268 -1.01 15.71 -1.66
CA VAL A 268 -1.57 14.49 -2.25
C VAL A 268 -1.14 13.26 -1.47
N ASN A 269 0.16 13.13 -1.23
CA ASN A 269 0.73 11.96 -0.59
C ASN A 269 0.38 11.88 0.91
N SER A 270 0.34 13.02 1.60
CA SER A 270 0.21 13.06 3.06
C SER A 270 -1.23 13.23 3.55
N LEU A 271 -2.13 13.83 2.77
CA LEU A 271 -3.48 14.20 3.22
C LEU A 271 -4.59 13.65 2.32
N ILE A 272 -4.43 13.67 0.99
CA ILE A 272 -5.51 13.27 0.06
C ILE A 272 -5.56 11.74 -0.11
N LEU A 273 -4.48 11.11 -0.54
CA LEU A 273 -4.46 9.65 -0.77
C LEU A 273 -4.71 8.81 0.48
N PRO A 274 -4.21 9.18 1.69
CA PRO A 274 -4.51 8.44 2.90
C PRO A 274 -6.00 8.27 3.19
N LYS A 275 -6.88 9.19 2.74
CA LYS A 275 -8.33 9.10 2.92
C LYS A 275 -8.95 7.84 2.31
N VAL A 276 -8.43 7.37 1.19
CA VAL A 276 -8.90 6.12 0.56
C VAL A 276 -8.07 4.90 0.96
N CYS A 277 -6.85 5.11 1.44
CA CYS A 277 -5.96 4.01 1.82
C CYS A 277 -6.57 3.14 2.91
N TYR A 278 -7.28 3.72 3.87
CA TYR A 278 -7.94 2.97 4.93
C TYR A 278 -8.92 1.95 4.34
N SER A 279 -9.88 2.40 3.52
CA SER A 279 -10.85 1.51 2.88
C SER A 279 -10.22 0.52 1.90
N LEU A 280 -9.13 0.90 1.21
CA LEU A 280 -8.37 0.01 0.31
C LEU A 280 -7.69 -1.18 1.02
N HIS A 281 -7.63 -1.20 2.36
CA HIS A 281 -7.19 -2.39 3.09
C HIS A 281 -8.19 -3.54 3.02
N MET A 282 -9.48 -3.27 2.78
CA MET A 282 -10.56 -4.27 2.72
C MET A 282 -11.32 -4.28 1.39
N LEU A 283 -11.48 -3.11 0.78
CA LEU A 283 -12.17 -2.96 -0.49
C LEU A 283 -11.24 -3.40 -1.63
N LYS A 284 -11.70 -4.34 -2.47
CA LYS A 284 -11.08 -4.62 -3.77
C LYS A 284 -11.53 -3.56 -4.79
N PRO A 285 -10.68 -2.58 -5.15
CA PRO A 285 -11.10 -1.51 -6.04
C PRO A 285 -11.17 -1.97 -7.51
N THR A 286 -12.06 -1.35 -8.27
CA THR A 286 -12.03 -1.47 -9.73
C THR A 286 -10.83 -0.75 -10.35
N LYS A 287 -10.33 -1.27 -11.47
CA LYS A 287 -9.36 -0.55 -12.31
C LYS A 287 -9.88 0.84 -12.71
N ARG A 288 -11.19 0.95 -12.99
CA ARG A 288 -11.87 2.21 -13.33
C ARG A 288 -11.80 3.21 -12.18
N PHE A 289 -12.07 2.79 -10.94
CA PHE A 289 -11.96 3.66 -9.77
C PHE A 289 -10.51 4.16 -9.58
N LEU A 290 -9.52 3.27 -9.64
CA LEU A 290 -8.11 3.67 -9.50
C LEU A 290 -7.68 4.66 -10.58
N GLU A 291 -8.14 4.48 -11.83
CA GLU A 291 -7.84 5.43 -12.91
C GLU A 291 -8.51 6.79 -12.72
N LYS A 292 -9.75 6.82 -12.18
CA LYS A 292 -10.44 8.06 -11.78
C LYS A 292 -9.68 8.77 -10.66
N VAL A 293 -9.21 8.03 -9.64
CA VAL A 293 -8.39 8.60 -8.55
C VAL A 293 -7.10 9.19 -9.10
N LYS A 294 -6.36 8.44 -9.93
CA LYS A 294 -5.15 8.95 -10.59
C LYS A 294 -5.43 10.21 -11.41
N SER A 295 -6.55 10.24 -12.13
CA SER A 295 -6.95 11.40 -12.94
C SER A 295 -7.24 12.62 -12.06
N CYS A 296 -7.98 12.45 -10.96
CA CYS A 296 -8.28 13.53 -10.02
C CYS A 296 -7.00 14.10 -9.37
N VAL A 297 -6.11 13.22 -8.93
CA VAL A 297 -4.79 13.59 -8.37
C VAL A 297 -3.95 14.34 -9.41
N TYR A 298 -3.90 13.85 -10.63
CA TYR A 298 -3.17 14.50 -11.72
C TYR A 298 -3.70 15.91 -12.00
N GLN A 299 -5.02 16.07 -12.09
CA GLN A 299 -5.64 17.39 -12.27
C GLN A 299 -5.34 18.35 -11.11
N PHE A 300 -5.34 17.86 -9.88
CA PHE A 300 -4.98 18.64 -8.69
C PHE A 300 -3.52 19.12 -8.74
N VAL A 301 -2.58 18.21 -9.03
CA VAL A 301 -1.14 18.52 -9.12
C VAL A 301 -0.85 19.59 -10.19
N TRP A 302 -1.66 19.65 -11.25
CA TRP A 302 -1.52 20.68 -12.29
C TRP A 302 -2.43 21.90 -12.12
N LYS A 303 -3.43 21.90 -11.22
CA LYS A 303 -4.38 23.03 -10.97
C LYS A 303 -4.95 23.56 -12.29
N LYS A 304 -5.40 22.65 -13.15
CA LYS A 304 -5.92 22.95 -14.49
C LYS A 304 -4.95 23.69 -15.44
N LYS A 305 -3.66 23.81 -15.10
CA LYS A 305 -2.62 24.28 -16.04
C LYS A 305 -2.26 23.17 -17.03
N ARG A 306 -1.67 23.54 -18.17
CA ARG A 306 -1.15 22.59 -19.16
C ARG A 306 -0.10 21.69 -18.50
N PRO A 307 -0.31 20.36 -18.46
CA PRO A 307 0.63 19.46 -17.81
C PRO A 307 1.94 19.37 -18.62
N LEU A 308 3.07 19.37 -17.91
CA LEU A 308 4.41 19.24 -18.52
C LEU A 308 4.90 17.79 -18.57
N LEU A 309 4.35 16.93 -17.72
CA LEU A 309 4.69 15.50 -17.66
C LEU A 309 3.46 14.67 -17.99
N ARG A 310 3.66 13.54 -18.67
CA ARG A 310 2.62 12.52 -18.86
C ARG A 310 2.13 12.00 -17.51
N LYS A 311 0.88 11.51 -17.47
CA LYS A 311 0.21 11.05 -16.24
C LYS A 311 0.98 9.93 -15.55
N GLU A 312 1.61 9.04 -16.31
CA GLU A 312 2.35 7.91 -15.79
C GLU A 312 3.67 8.36 -15.13
N LEU A 313 4.28 9.42 -15.67
CA LEU A 313 5.58 9.92 -15.22
C LEU A 313 5.49 10.67 -13.88
N ILE A 314 4.36 11.28 -13.53
CA ILE A 314 4.23 11.99 -12.25
C ILE A 314 4.36 11.08 -11.03
N PHE A 315 4.05 9.79 -11.20
CA PHE A 315 4.14 8.77 -10.16
C PHE A 315 5.57 8.19 -9.99
N LEU A 316 6.48 8.55 -10.90
CA LEU A 316 7.91 8.22 -10.81
C LEU A 316 8.61 9.13 -9.79
N PRO A 317 9.75 8.72 -9.22
CA PRO A 317 10.50 9.53 -8.28
C PRO A 317 11.19 10.67 -8.99
N LYS A 318 11.60 11.66 -8.20
CA LYS A 318 12.35 12.82 -8.66
C LYS A 318 13.66 12.43 -9.36
N SER A 319 14.32 11.36 -8.90
CA SER A 319 15.56 10.84 -9.51
C SER A 319 15.38 10.34 -10.95
N ARG A 320 14.13 10.11 -11.39
CA ARG A 320 13.78 9.63 -12.74
C ARG A 320 12.93 10.61 -13.53
N GLY A 321 12.97 11.88 -13.14
CA GLY A 321 12.22 12.95 -13.80
C GLY A 321 10.72 13.00 -13.48
N GLY A 322 10.25 12.21 -12.50
CA GLY A 322 8.89 12.27 -11.99
C GLY A 322 8.73 13.23 -10.80
N LEU A 323 7.53 13.28 -10.24
CA LEU A 323 7.21 14.16 -9.10
C LEU A 323 7.16 13.45 -7.74
N ALA A 324 7.29 12.12 -7.73
CA ALA A 324 7.14 11.25 -6.57
C ALA A 324 5.71 11.25 -5.98
N VAL A 325 4.70 11.37 -6.83
CA VAL A 325 3.30 11.14 -6.42
C VAL A 325 3.10 9.64 -6.17
N LEU A 326 2.41 9.27 -5.09
CA LEU A 326 2.11 7.85 -4.83
C LEU A 326 1.13 7.30 -5.87
N ASN A 327 1.46 6.16 -6.47
CA ASN A 327 0.59 5.47 -7.42
C ASN A 327 -0.49 4.69 -6.63
N PRO A 328 -1.79 5.03 -6.76
CA PRO A 328 -2.86 4.37 -6.01
C PRO A 328 -3.00 2.86 -6.30
N SER A 329 -2.71 2.43 -7.54
CA SER A 329 -2.79 1.01 -7.91
C SER A 329 -1.71 0.19 -7.21
N LEU A 330 -0.47 0.70 -7.24
CA LEU A 330 0.64 0.07 -6.53
C LEU A 330 0.42 0.12 -5.02
N GLN A 331 -0.08 1.25 -4.52
CA GLN A 331 -0.38 1.43 -3.11
C GLN A 331 -1.38 0.38 -2.62
N GLN A 332 -2.45 0.11 -3.37
CA GLN A 332 -3.42 -0.91 -2.98
C GLN A 332 -2.77 -2.29 -2.83
N LEU A 333 -1.92 -2.72 -3.77
CA LEU A 333 -1.16 -3.97 -3.65
C LEU A 333 -0.27 -3.97 -2.41
N ILE A 334 0.48 -2.88 -2.18
CA ILE A 334 1.39 -2.74 -1.03
C ILE A 334 0.65 -2.92 0.30
N LEU A 335 -0.58 -2.42 0.43
CA LEU A 335 -1.36 -2.55 1.67
C LEU A 335 -1.66 -4.03 1.99
N GLN A 336 -1.82 -4.88 0.97
CA GLN A 336 -2.13 -6.31 1.16
C GLN A 336 -0.96 -7.12 1.72
N LYS A 337 0.28 -6.63 1.62
CA LYS A 337 1.44 -7.29 2.25
C LYS A 337 1.22 -7.49 3.75
N ARG A 338 0.49 -6.58 4.41
CA ARG A 338 0.24 -6.71 5.84
C ARG A 338 -0.45 -8.03 6.18
N TRP A 339 -1.44 -8.44 5.39
CA TRP A 339 -2.14 -9.71 5.58
C TRP A 339 -1.23 -10.90 5.34
N LEU A 340 -0.41 -10.84 4.28
CA LEU A 340 0.59 -11.87 3.99
C LEU A 340 1.63 -11.99 5.11
N ASN A 341 2.04 -10.89 5.75
CA ASN A 341 3.01 -10.95 6.84
C ASN A 341 2.54 -11.81 8.03
N TYR A 342 1.23 -11.90 8.28
CA TYR A 342 0.69 -12.78 9.33
C TYR A 342 0.87 -14.26 8.97
N LEU A 343 0.77 -14.60 7.69
CA LEU A 343 1.02 -15.96 7.18
C LEU A 343 2.52 -16.26 7.05
N VAL A 344 3.30 -15.28 6.65
CA VAL A 344 4.71 -15.43 6.27
C VAL A 344 5.65 -15.42 7.48
N LYS A 345 5.37 -14.59 8.50
CA LYS A 345 6.20 -14.51 9.72
C LYS A 345 5.32 -14.43 10.96
N PRO A 346 4.63 -15.52 11.31
CA PRO A 346 3.67 -15.53 12.41
C PRO A 346 4.34 -15.19 13.76
N GLN A 347 5.60 -15.58 13.97
CA GLN A 347 6.34 -15.25 15.20
C GLN A 347 6.66 -13.75 15.32
N LYS A 348 6.93 -13.08 14.19
CA LYS A 348 7.25 -11.63 14.18
C LYS A 348 5.99 -10.78 14.22
N TYR A 349 4.90 -11.27 13.66
CA TYR A 349 3.62 -10.58 13.56
C TYR A 349 2.50 -11.46 14.10
N PRO A 350 2.49 -11.76 15.41
CA PRO A 350 1.46 -12.61 15.98
C PRO A 350 0.09 -11.90 15.84
N SER A 351 -0.90 -12.66 15.38
CA SER A 351 -2.23 -12.14 15.14
C SER A 351 -3.24 -13.25 15.38
N PHE A 352 -4.36 -12.90 16.03
CA PHE A 352 -5.48 -13.81 16.22
C PHE A 352 -6.08 -14.28 14.88
N LEU A 353 -5.78 -13.59 13.78
CA LEU A 353 -6.28 -13.92 12.45
C LEU A 353 -5.63 -15.14 11.82
N LEU A 354 -4.43 -15.54 12.25
CA LEU A 354 -3.69 -16.62 11.60
C LEU A 354 -4.52 -17.92 11.50
N PRO A 355 -5.11 -18.45 12.60
CA PRO A 355 -5.95 -19.64 12.53
C PRO A 355 -7.17 -19.46 11.60
N PHE A 356 -7.81 -18.28 11.62
CA PHE A 356 -8.95 -17.98 10.75
C PHE A 356 -8.55 -17.95 9.27
N MET A 357 -7.40 -17.35 8.96
CA MET A 357 -6.89 -17.28 7.60
C MET A 357 -6.54 -18.67 7.08
N LEU A 358 -5.87 -19.50 7.88
CA LEU A 358 -5.56 -20.88 7.48
C LEU A 358 -6.82 -21.72 7.26
N TYR A 359 -7.78 -21.62 8.17
CA TYR A 359 -9.08 -22.29 8.04
C TYR A 359 -9.84 -21.81 6.79
N HIS A 360 -9.88 -20.50 6.54
CA HIS A 360 -10.57 -19.97 5.36
C HIS A 360 -9.94 -20.46 4.05
N VAL A 361 -8.60 -20.52 3.99
CA VAL A 361 -7.90 -21.02 2.79
C VAL A 361 -8.01 -22.55 2.67
N SER A 362 -8.12 -23.30 3.77
CA SER A 362 -8.34 -24.76 3.72
C SER A 362 -9.71 -25.14 3.13
N LEU A 363 -10.68 -24.24 3.16
CA LEU A 363 -11.99 -24.43 2.53
C LEU A 363 -11.95 -24.33 0.99
N LEU A 364 -10.85 -23.86 0.41
CA LEU A 364 -10.70 -23.82 -1.05
C LEU A 364 -10.59 -25.24 -1.64
N PRO A 365 -11.01 -25.45 -2.89
CA PRO A 365 -10.94 -26.76 -3.54
C PRO A 365 -9.52 -27.34 -3.48
N ALA A 366 -9.42 -28.64 -3.13
CA ALA A 366 -8.16 -29.37 -2.95
C ALA A 366 -7.17 -28.78 -1.93
N SER A 367 -7.60 -27.86 -1.07
CA SER A 367 -6.76 -27.22 -0.03
C SER A 367 -7.01 -27.78 1.38
N SER A 368 -7.83 -28.82 1.51
CA SER A 368 -8.24 -29.39 2.81
C SER A 368 -7.07 -29.93 3.62
N GLU A 369 -6.12 -30.60 2.95
CA GLU A 369 -4.92 -31.17 3.59
C GLU A 369 -3.73 -30.20 3.57
N PHE A 370 -3.76 -29.22 2.65
CA PHE A 370 -2.70 -28.24 2.46
C PHE A 370 -3.30 -26.83 2.24
N PRO A 371 -3.40 -26.01 3.28
CA PRO A 371 -4.08 -24.71 3.24
C PRO A 371 -3.32 -23.65 2.41
N TYR A 372 -2.16 -23.97 1.82
CA TYR A 372 -1.42 -23.04 0.97
C TYR A 372 -1.51 -23.38 -0.52
N MET A 373 -2.43 -24.28 -0.92
CA MET A 373 -2.58 -24.71 -2.32
C MET A 373 -2.86 -23.55 -3.28
N ALA A 374 -3.69 -22.60 -2.85
CA ALA A 374 -3.99 -21.39 -3.61
C ALA A 374 -2.77 -20.47 -3.88
N PHE A 375 -1.69 -20.61 -3.12
CA PHE A 375 -0.43 -19.87 -3.36
C PHE A 375 0.47 -20.58 -4.36
N LEU A 376 0.40 -21.91 -4.48
CA LEU A 376 1.17 -22.68 -5.48
C LEU A 376 0.46 -22.76 -6.84
N ASP A 377 -0.87 -22.86 -6.84
CA ASP A 377 -1.66 -22.85 -8.07
C ASP A 377 -2.81 -21.85 -8.09
N ALA A 378 -2.78 -20.97 -9.10
CA ALA A 378 -3.80 -19.96 -9.33
C ALA A 378 -5.15 -20.58 -9.71
N GLU A 379 -5.16 -21.82 -10.20
CA GLU A 379 -6.40 -22.54 -10.51
C GLU A 379 -7.24 -22.84 -9.25
N TYR A 380 -6.63 -23.08 -8.09
CA TYR A 380 -7.35 -23.30 -6.82
C TYR A 380 -7.97 -22.02 -6.24
N ARG A 381 -7.64 -20.84 -6.81
CA ARG A 381 -8.24 -19.55 -6.42
C ARG A 381 -9.63 -19.36 -7.02
N LYS A 382 -10.05 -20.20 -7.97
CA LYS A 382 -11.38 -20.14 -8.59
C LYS A 382 -12.36 -20.93 -7.72
N SER A 383 -12.96 -20.26 -6.74
CA SER A 383 -13.97 -20.85 -5.84
C SER A 383 -15.14 -19.89 -5.61
N SER A 384 -16.30 -20.45 -5.23
CA SER A 384 -17.46 -19.68 -4.74
C SER A 384 -17.16 -18.93 -3.44
N LEU A 385 -16.20 -19.43 -2.64
CA LEU A 385 -15.72 -18.80 -1.39
C LEU A 385 -15.07 -17.44 -1.65
N THR A 386 -14.26 -17.35 -2.69
CA THR A 386 -13.62 -16.11 -3.09
C THR A 386 -14.43 -15.48 -4.22
N HIS A 387 -15.39 -14.62 -3.88
CA HIS A 387 -16.15 -13.90 -4.91
C HIS A 387 -15.19 -13.10 -5.81
N LYS A 388 -15.23 -13.37 -7.13
CA LYS A 388 -14.27 -12.87 -8.12
C LYS A 388 -13.91 -11.39 -7.97
N ASP A 389 -14.90 -10.56 -7.68
CA ASP A 389 -14.74 -9.10 -7.67
C ASP A 389 -14.88 -8.43 -6.30
N LEU A 390 -15.39 -9.13 -5.30
CA LEU A 390 -15.65 -8.54 -3.97
C LEU A 390 -14.64 -9.04 -2.93
N SER A 391 -14.09 -10.24 -3.14
CA SER A 391 -13.20 -10.86 -2.18
C SER A 391 -11.84 -10.18 -2.12
N ILE A 392 -11.37 -9.91 -0.90
CA ILE A 392 -10.04 -9.38 -0.64
C ILE A 392 -8.93 -10.37 -0.94
N TRP A 393 -9.20 -11.68 -0.85
CA TRP A 393 -8.19 -12.71 -1.12
C TRP A 393 -7.58 -12.59 -2.51
N HIS A 394 -8.36 -12.16 -3.51
CA HIS A 394 -7.82 -11.87 -4.84
C HIS A 394 -6.76 -10.75 -4.83
N SER A 395 -6.91 -9.75 -3.98
CA SER A 395 -5.93 -8.68 -3.82
C SER A 395 -4.67 -9.18 -3.10
N ILE A 396 -4.85 -10.08 -2.13
CA ILE A 396 -3.75 -10.76 -1.43
C ILE A 396 -2.96 -11.64 -2.40
N PHE A 397 -3.64 -12.47 -3.20
CA PHE A 397 -3.01 -13.30 -4.23
C PHE A 397 -2.35 -12.46 -5.32
N ALA A 398 -2.98 -11.38 -5.80
CA ALA A 398 -2.36 -10.49 -6.78
C ALA A 398 -1.08 -9.83 -6.23
N MET A 399 -1.05 -9.51 -4.95
CA MET A 399 0.17 -9.00 -4.30
C MET A 399 1.24 -10.08 -4.16
N TYR A 400 0.86 -11.33 -3.93
CA TYR A 400 1.80 -12.45 -3.91
C TYR A 400 2.40 -12.72 -5.31
N ASP A 401 1.55 -12.82 -6.34
CA ASP A 401 1.95 -13.06 -7.73
C ASP A 401 2.86 -11.96 -8.28
N TYR A 402 2.67 -10.73 -7.81
CA TYR A 402 3.45 -9.59 -8.27
C TYR A 402 4.96 -9.67 -8.00
N PHE A 403 5.39 -10.55 -7.09
CA PHE A 403 6.82 -10.83 -6.88
C PHE A 403 7.32 -12.04 -7.69
N ASP A 404 6.50 -12.61 -8.57
CA ASP A 404 6.80 -13.79 -9.37
C ASP A 404 7.39 -14.95 -8.55
N PHE A 405 6.86 -15.16 -7.34
CA PHE A 405 7.24 -16.28 -6.48
C PHE A 405 6.60 -17.58 -6.95
N ASN A 406 7.33 -18.33 -7.75
CA ASN A 406 6.97 -19.69 -8.11
C ASN A 406 7.53 -20.63 -7.03
N GLY A 407 6.72 -20.97 -6.03
CA GLY A 407 7.08 -21.85 -4.90
C GLY A 407 7.44 -23.31 -5.28
N LEU A 408 7.74 -23.54 -6.56
CA LEU A 408 8.08 -24.81 -7.18
C LEU A 408 9.59 -25.10 -7.12
N GLN A 409 10.46 -24.13 -6.82
CA GLN A 409 11.91 -24.38 -6.74
C GLN A 409 12.32 -25.23 -5.52
N GLN A 410 11.43 -25.45 -4.56
CA GLN A 410 11.68 -26.17 -3.30
C GLN A 410 10.62 -27.25 -3.03
N VAL A 411 10.19 -27.94 -4.10
CA VAL A 411 9.20 -29.03 -4.06
C VAL A 411 9.61 -30.15 -3.10
N ASP A 412 10.90 -30.27 -2.78
CA ASP A 412 11.45 -31.23 -1.81
C ASP A 412 10.78 -31.20 -0.43
N PHE A 413 10.16 -30.09 0.01
CA PHE A 413 9.51 -29.99 1.33
C PHE A 413 7.99 -30.19 1.31
N LEU A 414 7.39 -30.36 0.13
CA LEU A 414 5.94 -30.53 -0.01
C LEU A 414 5.53 -32.00 0.21
N PRO A 415 4.36 -32.27 0.83
CA PRO A 415 3.81 -33.62 0.89
C PRO A 415 3.59 -34.22 -0.50
N PHE A 416 3.70 -35.54 -0.65
CA PHE A 416 3.49 -36.19 -1.95
C PHE A 416 2.08 -35.97 -2.51
N GLN A 417 1.08 -36.02 -1.64
CA GLN A 417 -0.31 -35.78 -1.99
C GLN A 417 -0.50 -34.39 -2.58
N THR A 418 0.23 -33.42 -2.04
CA THR A 418 0.28 -32.05 -2.55
C THR A 418 0.92 -31.97 -3.94
N ILE A 419 2.07 -32.62 -4.15
CA ILE A 419 2.76 -32.65 -5.46
C ILE A 419 1.85 -33.27 -6.53
N MET A 420 1.15 -34.34 -6.17
CA MET A 420 0.25 -35.08 -7.05
C MET A 420 -0.98 -34.27 -7.47
N GLN A 421 -1.43 -33.34 -6.63
CA GLN A 421 -2.56 -32.47 -6.95
C GLN A 421 -2.19 -31.35 -7.92
N LEU A 422 -0.91 -30.90 -7.95
CA LEU A 422 -0.46 -29.82 -8.83
C LEU A 422 -0.68 -30.12 -10.32
N SER A 423 -0.82 -29.05 -11.10
CA SER A 423 -0.89 -29.11 -12.56
C SER A 423 0.45 -29.58 -13.16
N LEU A 424 0.40 -30.51 -14.12
CA LEU A 424 1.60 -31.15 -14.70
C LEU A 424 2.57 -30.13 -15.32
N HIS A 425 2.05 -29.12 -16.03
CA HIS A 425 2.86 -28.09 -16.68
C HIS A 425 3.75 -27.30 -15.69
N LYS A 426 3.41 -27.27 -14.40
CA LYS A 426 4.19 -26.60 -13.34
C LYS A 426 5.33 -27.47 -12.81
N LEU A 427 5.21 -28.79 -12.92
CA LEU A 427 6.25 -29.73 -12.52
C LEU A 427 7.28 -29.94 -13.63
N LEU A 428 7.12 -29.29 -14.78
CA LEU A 428 7.98 -29.40 -15.96
C LEU A 428 8.66 -28.06 -16.29
N ILE A 429 9.92 -28.14 -16.70
CA ILE A 429 10.79 -27.05 -17.12
C ILE A 429 11.22 -27.31 -18.56
N GLY A 430 11.31 -26.27 -19.39
CA GLY A 430 11.73 -26.39 -20.79
C GLY A 430 10.59 -26.64 -21.78
N LEU A 431 9.33 -26.42 -21.37
CA LEU A 431 8.18 -26.44 -22.27
C LEU A 431 8.25 -25.29 -23.28
N SER A 432 8.24 -25.62 -24.57
CA SER A 432 8.13 -24.62 -25.65
C SER A 432 6.80 -23.85 -25.57
N ASP A 433 6.76 -22.66 -26.19
CA ASP A 433 5.57 -21.80 -26.16
C ASP A 433 4.37 -22.46 -26.88
N ASP A 434 4.63 -23.29 -27.89
CA ASP A 434 3.62 -24.02 -28.66
C ASP A 434 3.24 -25.39 -28.05
N HIS A 435 3.80 -25.75 -26.89
CA HIS A 435 3.57 -27.06 -26.30
C HIS A 435 2.10 -27.24 -25.86
N TRP A 436 1.48 -28.40 -26.17
CA TRP A 436 0.06 -28.66 -25.90
C TRP A 436 -0.35 -28.49 -24.43
N LEU A 437 0.53 -28.81 -23.48
CA LEU A 437 0.30 -28.55 -22.04
C LEU A 437 0.05 -27.06 -21.70
N ARG A 438 0.51 -26.11 -22.52
CA ARG A 438 0.20 -24.68 -22.37
C ARG A 438 -1.27 -24.40 -22.66
N CYS A 439 -1.87 -25.12 -23.60
CA CYS A 439 -3.29 -25.07 -23.92
C CYS A 439 -4.15 -25.83 -22.90
N HIS A 440 -3.55 -26.73 -22.12
CA HIS A 440 -4.21 -27.54 -21.09
C HIS A 440 -3.59 -27.33 -19.70
N PRO A 441 -3.70 -26.12 -19.12
CA PRO A 441 -3.05 -25.79 -17.85
C PRO A 441 -3.55 -26.62 -16.66
N ARG A 442 -4.74 -27.24 -16.77
CA ARG A 442 -5.35 -28.09 -15.73
C ARG A 442 -5.02 -29.57 -15.84
N PHE A 443 -4.12 -29.96 -16.75
CA PHE A 443 -3.76 -31.37 -16.90
C PHE A 443 -3.10 -31.88 -15.60
N PRO A 444 -3.68 -32.87 -14.89
CA PRO A 444 -3.25 -33.19 -13.54
C PRO A 444 -1.95 -34.01 -13.53
N ALA A 445 -1.07 -33.76 -12.55
CA ALA A 445 0.16 -34.52 -12.38
C ALA A 445 -0.09 -36.01 -12.15
N THR A 446 -1.20 -36.39 -11.52
CA THR A 446 -1.62 -37.79 -11.29
C THR A 446 -1.76 -38.66 -12.55
N LYS A 447 -1.85 -38.03 -13.73
CA LYS A 447 -1.91 -38.74 -15.02
C LYS A 447 -0.55 -39.20 -15.52
N LEU A 448 0.53 -38.59 -15.05
CA LEU A 448 1.90 -38.95 -15.39
C LEU A 448 2.64 -39.58 -14.19
N LEU A 449 2.40 -39.07 -12.99
CA LEU A 449 2.99 -39.55 -11.74
C LEU A 449 2.03 -40.49 -11.01
N ILE A 450 2.57 -41.45 -10.27
CA ILE A 450 1.85 -42.32 -9.34
C ILE A 450 2.70 -42.53 -8.08
N PHE A 451 2.04 -42.66 -6.93
CA PHE A 451 2.71 -43.01 -5.69
C PHE A 451 2.81 -44.54 -5.57
N ASP A 452 4.02 -45.04 -5.40
CA ASP A 452 4.30 -46.46 -5.19
C ASP A 452 4.22 -46.77 -3.70
N ASN A 453 3.15 -47.46 -3.29
CA ASN A 453 2.94 -47.85 -1.89
C ASN A 453 3.99 -48.86 -1.38
N GLN A 454 4.60 -49.67 -2.25
CA GLN A 454 5.58 -50.67 -1.82
C GLN A 454 6.92 -50.03 -1.51
N GLN A 455 7.35 -49.09 -2.35
CA GLN A 455 8.64 -48.42 -2.22
C GLN A 455 8.55 -47.04 -1.58
N GLN A 456 7.32 -46.64 -1.20
CA GLN A 456 6.99 -45.35 -0.61
C GLN A 456 7.62 -44.20 -1.41
N ARG A 457 7.46 -44.15 -2.73
CA ARG A 457 8.11 -43.10 -3.55
C ARG A 457 7.24 -42.71 -4.74
N LEU A 458 7.51 -41.55 -5.34
CA LEU A 458 6.87 -41.19 -6.61
C LEU A 458 7.51 -41.99 -7.75
N ARG A 459 6.71 -42.37 -8.75
CA ARG A 459 7.23 -42.92 -10.01
C ARG A 459 6.43 -42.41 -11.19
N LEU A 460 7.05 -42.44 -12.36
CA LEU A 460 6.34 -42.22 -13.63
C LEU A 460 5.50 -43.46 -13.94
N ARG A 461 4.30 -43.23 -14.48
CA ARG A 461 3.45 -44.30 -15.02
C ARG A 461 4.08 -44.91 -16.27
N VAL A 462 3.85 -46.20 -16.46
CA VAL A 462 4.29 -46.94 -17.64
C VAL A 462 3.19 -46.94 -18.71
N ALA A 463 3.55 -47.18 -19.97
CA ALA A 463 2.63 -47.17 -21.12
C ALA A 463 1.35 -47.99 -20.92
N SER A 464 1.44 -49.13 -20.22
CA SER A 464 0.31 -50.02 -19.89
C SER A 464 -0.62 -49.48 -18.79
N GLU A 465 -0.20 -48.48 -18.03
CA GLU A 465 -0.91 -47.94 -16.86
C GLU A 465 -1.68 -46.63 -17.17
N TYR A 466 -1.62 -46.18 -18.42
CA TYR A 466 -2.37 -45.02 -18.89
C TYR A 466 -3.81 -45.40 -19.18
N SER A 467 -4.71 -45.09 -18.25
CA SER A 467 -6.16 -45.31 -18.43
C SER A 467 -6.84 -44.27 -19.33
N SER A 468 -6.22 -43.10 -19.53
CA SER A 468 -6.75 -41.97 -20.31
C SER A 468 -5.60 -41.08 -20.80
N TYR A 469 -5.76 -40.45 -21.98
CA TYR A 469 -4.75 -39.57 -22.59
C TYR A 469 -3.39 -40.24 -22.87
N SER A 470 -3.39 -41.53 -23.22
CA SER A 470 -2.18 -42.35 -23.39
C SER A 470 -1.17 -41.77 -24.39
N LEU A 471 -1.62 -41.24 -25.53
CA LEU A 471 -0.75 -40.61 -26.53
C LEU A 471 -0.03 -39.36 -25.98
N PHE A 472 -0.74 -38.52 -25.24
CA PHE A 472 -0.19 -37.30 -24.65
C PHE A 472 0.78 -37.61 -23.51
N CYS A 473 0.43 -38.54 -22.62
CA CYS A 473 1.33 -38.99 -21.56
C CYS A 473 2.56 -39.71 -22.11
N ALA A 474 2.42 -40.50 -23.19
CA ALA A 474 3.54 -41.16 -23.86
C ALA A 474 4.49 -40.15 -24.53
N SER A 475 3.97 -39.09 -25.16
CA SER A 475 4.80 -38.00 -25.69
C SER A 475 5.58 -37.31 -24.57
N CYS A 476 4.93 -36.92 -23.47
CA CYS A 476 5.65 -36.35 -22.32
C CYS A 476 6.68 -37.32 -21.72
N TYR A 477 6.37 -38.61 -21.62
CA TYR A 477 7.32 -39.62 -21.14
C TYR A 477 8.57 -39.70 -22.04
N GLN A 478 8.39 -39.70 -23.36
CA GLN A 478 9.49 -39.68 -24.33
C GLN A 478 10.30 -38.38 -24.26
N GLU A 479 9.64 -37.23 -24.15
CA GLU A 479 10.28 -35.92 -24.04
C GLU A 479 11.14 -35.79 -22.78
N ILE A 480 10.70 -36.38 -21.66
CA ILE A 480 11.42 -36.33 -20.39
C ILE A 480 12.60 -37.31 -20.35
N LEU A 481 12.38 -38.58 -20.70
CA LEU A 481 13.39 -39.64 -20.49
C LEU A 481 14.26 -39.91 -21.72
N VAL A 482 13.72 -39.81 -22.93
CA VAL A 482 14.42 -40.17 -24.17
C VAL A 482 15.04 -38.93 -24.81
N LEU A 483 14.22 -37.92 -25.13
CA LEU A 483 14.67 -36.72 -25.84
C LEU A 483 15.34 -35.70 -24.91
N LYS A 484 15.04 -35.74 -23.60
CA LYS A 484 15.53 -34.82 -22.56
C LYS A 484 15.29 -33.33 -22.89
N THR A 485 14.29 -33.04 -23.70
CA THR A 485 13.88 -31.69 -24.11
C THR A 485 13.14 -30.99 -22.97
N VAL A 486 12.33 -31.75 -22.22
CA VAL A 486 11.58 -31.30 -21.06
C VAL A 486 12.18 -31.94 -19.80
N LYS A 487 12.37 -31.16 -18.74
CA LYS A 487 12.93 -31.62 -17.46
C LYS A 487 11.89 -31.50 -16.36
N LEU A 488 11.90 -32.43 -15.40
CA LEU A 488 11.15 -32.24 -14.16
C LEU A 488 11.81 -31.14 -13.32
N VAL A 489 10.99 -30.43 -12.55
CA VAL A 489 11.46 -29.42 -11.58
C VAL A 489 12.45 -30.06 -10.59
N PRO A 490 13.58 -29.39 -10.28
CA PRO A 490 14.52 -29.86 -9.26
C PRO A 490 13.78 -30.15 -7.94
N GLY A 491 13.98 -31.35 -7.39
CA GLY A 491 13.30 -31.82 -6.18
C GLY A 491 12.14 -32.79 -6.41
N VAL A 492 11.56 -32.85 -7.62
CA VAL A 492 10.63 -33.95 -7.97
C VAL A 492 11.41 -35.24 -8.21
N TRP A 493 12.60 -35.13 -8.80
CA TRP A 493 13.45 -36.28 -9.13
C TRP A 493 14.01 -36.99 -7.88
N THR A 494 14.43 -36.23 -6.88
CA THR A 494 14.87 -36.76 -5.56
C THR A 494 13.77 -37.57 -4.89
N ARG A 495 12.52 -37.09 -4.96
CA ARG A 495 11.31 -37.77 -4.46
C ARG A 495 10.90 -39.01 -5.26
N ILE A 496 11.38 -39.14 -6.50
CA ILE A 496 11.25 -40.37 -7.29
C ILE A 496 12.33 -41.39 -6.90
N LEU A 497 13.51 -40.91 -6.54
CA LEU A 497 14.66 -41.75 -6.20
C LEU A 497 14.66 -42.22 -4.74
N GLN A 498 14.14 -41.43 -3.80
CA GLN A 498 14.25 -41.64 -2.36
C GLN A 498 12.87 -41.75 -1.68
N PRO A 499 12.70 -42.62 -0.65
CA PRO A 499 11.49 -42.68 0.17
C PRO A 499 11.31 -41.40 1.02
N PRO A 500 10.08 -41.07 1.48
CA PRO A 500 9.81 -39.86 2.24
C PRO A 500 10.53 -39.84 3.56
N SER A 501 10.99 -38.65 3.89
CA SER A 501 11.33 -38.23 5.24
C SER A 501 10.27 -37.25 5.76
N THR A 502 9.01 -37.68 5.98
CA THR A 502 8.03 -36.75 6.57
C THR A 502 7.05 -37.40 7.53
N SER A 503 7.08 -36.89 8.77
CA SER A 503 6.05 -36.96 9.80
C SER A 503 4.81 -36.14 9.39
N ILE A 504 3.69 -36.35 10.09
CA ILE A 504 2.51 -35.48 10.03
C ILE A 504 2.97 -34.04 10.32
N LEU A 505 2.65 -33.09 9.44
CA LEU A 505 3.06 -31.69 9.55
C LEU A 505 1.97 -30.89 10.29
N ASP A 506 2.35 -30.23 11.37
CA ASP A 506 1.51 -29.20 11.98
C ASP A 506 1.68 -27.87 11.21
N TRP A 507 0.64 -27.48 10.48
CA TRP A 507 0.66 -26.29 9.61
C TRP A 507 0.72 -24.96 10.37
N THR A 508 0.40 -24.96 11.66
CA THR A 508 0.43 -23.74 12.49
C THR A 508 1.86 -23.37 12.89
N SER A 509 2.73 -24.37 13.00
CA SER A 509 4.17 -24.22 13.26
C SER A 509 5.04 -24.35 12.00
N PHE A 510 4.48 -24.86 10.91
CA PHE A 510 5.18 -24.99 9.63
C PHE A 510 5.34 -23.64 8.94
N ASP A 511 6.59 -23.15 8.90
CA ASP A 511 6.93 -21.94 8.17
C ASP A 511 7.07 -22.21 6.66
N PHE A 512 5.93 -22.38 5.99
CA PHE A 512 5.85 -22.60 4.55
C PHE A 512 6.57 -21.51 3.77
N PHE A 513 6.34 -20.25 4.14
CA PHE A 513 6.83 -19.13 3.37
C PHE A 513 8.34 -18.91 3.58
N ASP A 514 8.91 -18.99 4.79
CA ASP A 514 10.37 -18.89 4.92
C ASP A 514 11.08 -20.05 4.19
N LYS A 515 10.49 -21.25 4.20
CA LYS A 515 10.99 -22.40 3.41
C LYS A 515 10.88 -22.19 1.90
N LEU A 516 9.90 -21.40 1.42
CA LEU A 516 9.76 -20.98 0.03
C LEU A 516 10.89 -20.04 -0.47
N GLY A 517 11.89 -19.76 0.36
CA GLY A 517 13.08 -19.03 -0.08
C GLY A 517 12.75 -17.62 -0.52
N ILE A 518 11.83 -16.97 0.19
CA ILE A 518 11.36 -15.62 -0.13
C ILE A 518 12.55 -14.71 -0.47
N THR A 519 12.53 -14.14 -1.67
CA THR A 519 13.68 -13.42 -2.23
C THR A 519 14.12 -12.26 -1.34
N GLU A 520 15.39 -11.89 -1.44
CA GLU A 520 15.93 -10.68 -0.82
C GLU A 520 15.08 -9.45 -1.15
N HIS A 521 14.48 -9.38 -2.36
CA HIS A 521 13.54 -8.33 -2.72
C HIS A 521 12.32 -8.23 -1.81
N TRP A 522 11.75 -9.35 -1.33
CA TRP A 522 10.65 -9.33 -0.35
C TRP A 522 11.13 -9.13 1.09
N LYS A 523 12.29 -9.67 1.46
CA LYS A 523 12.87 -9.47 2.80
C LYS A 523 13.23 -7.99 3.03
N GLN A 524 13.80 -7.34 2.02
CA GLN A 524 14.09 -5.91 1.98
C GLN A 524 12.85 -5.07 1.65
N TYR A 525 11.75 -5.70 1.23
CA TYR A 525 10.50 -5.00 0.98
C TYR A 525 9.96 -4.44 2.27
N HIS A 526 10.13 -3.13 2.37
CA HIS A 526 9.45 -2.27 3.32
C HIS A 526 8.65 -1.25 2.51
N ARG A 527 7.46 -0.87 3.01
CA ARG A 527 6.54 0.04 2.28
C ARG A 527 7.21 1.33 1.79
N VAL A 528 8.26 1.78 2.48
CA VAL A 528 9.03 3.00 2.16
C VAL A 528 10.16 2.71 1.17
N THR A 529 10.94 1.65 1.40
CA THR A 529 12.12 1.28 0.61
C THR A 529 11.74 0.72 -0.77
N TYR A 530 10.68 -0.07 -0.84
CA TYR A 530 10.16 -0.61 -2.09
C TYR A 530 9.64 0.48 -3.03
N ARG A 531 9.03 1.54 -2.48
CA ARG A 531 8.61 2.71 -3.28
C ARG A 531 9.80 3.33 -4.01
N GLN A 532 10.96 3.39 -3.36
CA GLN A 532 12.17 3.96 -3.95
C GLN A 532 12.84 3.00 -4.96
N GLN A 533 12.79 1.68 -4.70
CA GLN A 533 13.45 0.65 -5.52
C GLN A 533 12.66 0.22 -6.76
N GLN A 534 11.33 0.07 -6.71
CA GLN A 534 10.58 -0.41 -7.88
C GLN A 534 10.38 0.65 -8.96
N GLN A 535 10.45 1.90 -8.52
CA GLN A 535 10.65 3.01 -9.41
C GLN A 535 11.98 2.93 -10.19
N GLN A 536 12.93 2.05 -9.80
CA GLN A 536 14.16 1.74 -10.52
C GLN A 536 14.01 0.77 -11.72
N LEU A 537 12.83 0.15 -11.91
CA LEU A 537 12.61 -0.85 -12.98
C LEU A 537 11.99 -0.27 -14.27
N VAL A 538 11.55 0.98 -14.27
CA VAL A 538 11.05 1.64 -15.50
C VAL A 538 12.25 2.05 -16.38
N PRO A 539 12.33 1.67 -17.66
CA PRO A 539 13.43 2.08 -18.51
C PRO A 539 13.53 3.61 -18.56
N SER A 540 14.69 4.17 -18.24
CA SER A 540 14.92 5.60 -18.43
C SER A 540 15.02 5.87 -19.93
N GLU A 541 14.01 6.48 -20.54
CA GLU A 541 14.02 6.88 -21.96
C GLU A 541 15.08 7.98 -22.26
N HIS A 542 15.68 8.60 -21.23
CA HIS A 542 16.78 9.55 -21.42
C HIS A 542 18.12 8.91 -21.07
N GLN A 543 18.74 8.30 -22.08
CA GLN A 543 20.17 8.00 -22.09
C GLN A 543 20.90 9.11 -22.84
N PHE A 544 21.95 9.67 -22.24
CA PHE A 544 22.88 10.55 -22.94
C PHE A 544 23.59 9.75 -24.03
N SER A 545 23.95 10.39 -25.14
CA SER A 545 24.86 9.72 -26.07
C SER A 545 26.17 9.39 -25.35
N LYS A 546 26.70 8.19 -25.59
CA LYS A 546 28.00 7.77 -25.02
C LYS A 546 29.11 8.77 -25.35
N SER A 547 29.02 9.47 -26.48
CA SER A 547 29.97 10.52 -26.89
C SER A 547 29.93 11.76 -25.99
N MET A 548 28.74 12.22 -25.58
CA MET A 548 28.61 13.38 -24.70
C MET A 548 29.13 13.10 -23.29
N ALA A 549 28.83 11.92 -22.74
CA ALA A 549 29.31 11.52 -21.41
C ALA A 549 30.85 11.36 -21.38
N LYS A 550 31.44 10.82 -22.45
CA LYS A 550 32.89 10.71 -22.62
C LYS A 550 33.61 12.06 -22.76
N ALA A 551 32.93 13.11 -23.20
CA ALA A 551 33.53 14.43 -23.34
C ALA A 551 33.33 15.32 -22.09
N LEU A 552 32.15 15.27 -21.45
CA LEU A 552 31.81 16.17 -20.35
C LEU A 552 32.46 15.77 -19.03
N TRP A 553 32.37 14.50 -18.63
CA TRP A 553 32.77 14.07 -17.29
C TRP A 553 34.28 13.99 -17.05
N PRO A 554 35.14 13.62 -18.03
CA PRO A 554 36.59 13.67 -17.87
C PRO A 554 37.19 15.06 -18.20
N SER A 555 36.38 16.06 -18.56
CA SER A 555 36.89 17.41 -18.86
C SER A 555 37.43 18.12 -17.61
N PRO A 556 38.48 18.96 -17.74
CA PRO A 556 39.06 19.72 -16.63
C PRO A 556 38.19 20.95 -16.27
N ALA A 557 36.93 20.72 -15.92
CA ALA A 557 35.99 21.74 -15.48
C ALA A 557 35.66 21.59 -13.99
N HIS A 558 35.35 22.69 -13.30
CA HIS A 558 34.87 22.65 -11.91
C HIS A 558 33.60 21.79 -11.78
N PRO A 559 33.40 21.00 -10.70
CA PRO A 559 32.22 20.14 -10.54
C PRO A 559 30.87 20.87 -10.69
N ASP A 560 30.76 22.08 -10.13
CA ASP A 560 29.57 22.91 -10.28
C ASP A 560 29.35 23.39 -11.72
N ALA A 561 30.44 23.69 -12.44
CA ALA A 561 30.38 24.09 -13.83
C ALA A 561 29.92 22.94 -14.73
N ARG A 562 30.38 21.70 -14.45
CA ARG A 562 29.87 20.49 -15.12
C ARG A 562 28.39 20.30 -14.87
N THR A 563 27.92 20.55 -13.64
CA THR A 563 26.52 20.40 -13.26
C THR A 563 25.62 21.42 -13.98
N VAL A 564 26.05 22.68 -14.11
CA VAL A 564 25.29 23.69 -14.84
C VAL A 564 25.29 23.41 -16.35
N LEU A 565 26.43 23.05 -16.93
CA LEU A 565 26.50 22.65 -18.33
C LEU A 565 25.65 21.40 -18.61
N TYR A 566 25.67 20.42 -17.72
CA TYR A 566 24.82 19.23 -17.78
C TYR A 566 23.34 19.62 -17.85
N ARG A 567 22.88 20.52 -16.99
CA ARG A 567 21.49 21.02 -17.03
C ARG A 567 21.15 21.68 -18.37
N ALA A 568 22.10 22.36 -19.01
CA ALA A 568 21.94 22.95 -20.34
C ALA A 568 21.71 21.90 -21.42
N LEU A 569 22.57 20.89 -21.44
CA LEU A 569 22.53 19.78 -22.41
C LEU A 569 21.24 18.96 -22.26
N SER A 570 20.79 18.74 -21.03
CA SER A 570 19.54 18.02 -20.71
C SER A 570 18.26 18.81 -20.94
N ARG A 571 18.35 20.07 -21.41
CA ARG A 571 17.19 20.99 -21.55
C ARG A 571 16.47 21.27 -20.22
N CYS A 572 17.17 21.19 -19.09
CA CYS A 572 16.64 21.37 -17.74
C CYS A 572 17.07 22.70 -17.10
N ILE A 573 17.45 23.70 -17.90
CA ILE A 573 17.78 25.04 -17.40
C ILE A 573 16.50 25.79 -16.98
N PRO A 574 16.40 26.28 -15.73
CA PRO A 574 15.29 27.08 -15.24
C PRO A 574 15.41 28.56 -15.66
N HIS A 575 15.32 28.85 -16.95
CA HIS A 575 15.20 30.24 -17.40
C HIS A 575 13.80 30.81 -17.05
N LYS A 576 13.65 32.13 -16.95
CA LYS A 576 12.43 32.77 -16.41
C LYS A 576 11.17 32.43 -17.21
N SER A 577 11.25 32.30 -18.54
CA SER A 577 10.09 31.87 -19.34
C SER A 577 9.63 30.44 -19.04
N TYR A 578 10.57 29.52 -18.73
CA TYR A 578 10.26 28.16 -18.29
C TYR A 578 9.68 28.16 -16.88
N LEU A 579 10.25 28.95 -15.97
CA LEU A 579 9.75 29.09 -14.61
C LEU A 579 8.36 29.73 -14.52
N ARG A 580 8.05 30.69 -15.40
CA ARG A 580 6.71 31.26 -15.53
C ARG A 580 5.68 30.20 -15.96
N THR A 581 6.07 29.31 -16.87
CA THR A 581 5.24 28.16 -17.29
C THR A 581 4.93 27.22 -16.11
N ILE A 582 5.91 27.01 -15.22
CA ILE A 582 5.75 26.22 -13.98
C ILE A 582 4.98 27.01 -12.89
N GLY A 583 4.92 28.33 -13.00
CA GLY A 583 4.30 29.25 -12.04
C GLY A 583 5.16 29.53 -10.82
N SER A 584 6.50 29.48 -10.96
CA SER A 584 7.45 29.85 -9.89
C SER A 584 7.85 31.34 -9.92
N VAL A 585 7.61 32.04 -11.03
CA VAL A 585 7.93 33.47 -11.21
C VAL A 585 6.78 34.17 -11.94
N GLU A 586 6.51 35.43 -11.60
CA GLU A 586 5.41 36.23 -12.15
C GLU A 586 5.72 36.78 -13.55
N ASN A 587 6.94 37.24 -13.78
CA ASN A 587 7.40 37.78 -15.07
C ASN A 587 8.40 36.84 -15.78
N SER A 588 8.43 36.97 -17.11
CA SER A 588 9.39 36.26 -17.98
C SER A 588 10.53 37.15 -18.46
N ILE A 589 10.73 38.32 -17.84
CA ILE A 589 11.68 39.35 -18.32
C ILE A 589 13.10 39.00 -17.87
N CYS A 590 14.07 39.09 -18.80
CA CYS A 590 15.48 38.83 -18.51
C CYS A 590 16.02 39.77 -17.42
N PRO A 591 16.63 39.24 -16.33
CA PRO A 591 17.13 40.07 -15.24
C PRO A 591 18.41 40.86 -15.60
N PHE A 592 19.07 40.55 -16.72
CA PHE A 592 20.30 41.25 -17.13
C PHE A 592 20.01 42.54 -17.89
N CYS A 593 19.12 42.48 -18.88
CA CYS A 593 18.83 43.62 -19.75
C CYS A 593 17.46 44.25 -19.53
N ALA A 594 16.56 43.62 -18.77
CA ALA A 594 15.18 44.08 -18.51
C ALA A 594 14.30 44.36 -19.75
N GLN A 595 14.77 44.08 -20.97
CA GLN A 595 14.13 44.53 -22.22
C GLN A 595 13.24 43.47 -22.90
N SER A 596 13.38 42.18 -22.57
CA SER A 596 12.77 41.11 -23.38
C SER A 596 12.58 39.80 -22.61
N THR A 597 11.85 38.86 -23.22
CA THR A 597 11.57 37.55 -22.63
C THR A 597 12.82 36.67 -22.55
N ASP A 598 13.03 36.05 -21.38
CA ASP A 598 14.17 35.18 -21.08
C ASP A 598 13.90 33.77 -21.58
N THR A 599 14.11 33.55 -22.88
CA THR A 599 14.09 32.25 -23.55
C THR A 599 15.39 31.48 -23.27
N LEU A 600 15.46 30.17 -23.55
CA LEU A 600 16.70 29.39 -23.37
C LEU A 600 17.90 29.99 -24.10
N ARG A 601 17.69 30.46 -25.34
CA ARG A 601 18.76 31.04 -26.15
C ARG A 601 19.22 32.40 -25.61
N ARG A 602 18.29 33.22 -25.10
CA ARG A 602 18.59 34.47 -24.41
C ARG A 602 19.15 34.28 -23.00
N PHE A 603 18.83 33.15 -22.37
CA PHE A 603 19.43 32.72 -21.12
C PHE A 603 20.94 32.49 -21.31
N VAL A 604 21.32 31.87 -22.43
CA VAL A 604 22.71 31.51 -22.76
C VAL A 604 23.48 32.67 -23.42
N ILE A 605 22.91 33.33 -24.45
CA ILE A 605 23.70 34.25 -25.30
C ILE A 605 22.98 35.48 -25.87
N ASP A 606 21.70 35.43 -26.28
CA ASP A 606 21.05 36.55 -27.02
C ASP A 606 20.78 37.82 -26.16
N CYS A 607 21.29 37.87 -24.93
CA CYS A 607 21.24 39.06 -24.09
C CYS A 607 22.51 39.90 -24.33
N PRO A 608 22.41 41.20 -24.68
CA PRO A 608 23.57 42.04 -24.99
C PRO A 608 24.61 42.07 -23.87
N VAL A 609 24.15 42.19 -22.63
CA VAL A 609 25.02 42.17 -21.43
C VAL A 609 25.75 40.83 -21.31
N LYS A 610 25.06 39.71 -21.56
CA LYS A 610 25.68 38.37 -21.50
C LYS A 610 26.70 38.17 -22.61
N TRP A 611 26.45 38.70 -23.79
CA TRP A 611 27.39 38.65 -24.90
C TRP A 611 28.66 39.46 -24.60
N GLN A 612 28.54 40.64 -23.99
CA GLN A 612 29.69 41.40 -23.50
C GLN A 612 30.53 40.60 -22.50
N LEU A 613 29.89 39.89 -21.56
CA LEU A 613 30.59 39.00 -20.61
C LEU A 613 31.30 37.85 -21.33
N TRP A 614 30.65 37.20 -22.30
CA TRP A 614 31.28 36.17 -23.11
C TRP A 614 32.52 36.72 -23.86
N GLN A 615 32.39 37.85 -24.55
CA GLN A 615 33.49 38.47 -25.29
C GLN A 615 34.66 38.83 -24.37
N SER A 616 34.39 39.35 -23.18
CA SER A 616 35.42 39.74 -22.23
C SER A 616 36.34 38.58 -21.82
N VAL A 617 35.76 37.40 -21.53
CA VAL A 617 36.53 36.21 -21.11
C VAL A 617 37.14 35.50 -22.33
N LEU A 618 36.42 35.42 -23.45
CA LEU A 618 36.94 34.79 -24.67
C LEU A 618 38.12 35.56 -25.26
N SER A 619 38.14 36.89 -25.15
CA SER A 619 39.26 37.72 -25.63
C SER A 619 40.59 37.43 -24.91
N GLN A 620 40.54 36.92 -23.67
CA GLN A 620 41.74 36.63 -22.87
C GLN A 620 42.36 35.26 -23.21
N HIS A 621 41.54 34.28 -23.59
CA HIS A 621 42.01 32.91 -23.86
C HIS A 621 42.03 32.54 -25.35
N TYR A 622 41.24 33.23 -26.18
CA TYR A 622 40.99 32.87 -27.59
C TYR A 622 40.90 34.11 -28.50
N HIS A 623 41.74 35.13 -28.29
CA HIS A 623 41.76 36.38 -29.08
C HIS A 623 41.81 36.17 -30.61
N ASN A 624 42.54 35.14 -31.06
CA ASN A 624 42.78 34.88 -32.48
C ASN A 624 41.75 33.93 -33.12
N TYR A 625 40.67 33.56 -32.42
CA TYR A 625 39.68 32.60 -32.90
C TYR A 625 38.34 33.26 -33.21
N PRO A 626 37.70 32.93 -34.36
CA PRO A 626 36.40 33.49 -34.73
C PRO A 626 35.24 32.79 -34.00
N LEU A 627 35.11 33.06 -32.70
CA LEU A 627 34.04 32.50 -31.86
C LEU A 627 32.75 33.33 -31.96
N ALA A 628 31.88 32.97 -32.90
CA ALA A 628 30.56 33.57 -33.05
C ALA A 628 29.55 33.08 -31.97
N PRO A 629 28.48 33.84 -31.68
CA PRO A 629 27.43 33.43 -30.73
C PRO A 629 26.84 32.04 -31.02
N GLU A 630 26.66 31.68 -32.29
CA GLU A 630 26.11 30.38 -32.68
C GLU A 630 27.01 29.21 -32.26
N ILE A 631 28.33 29.41 -32.27
CA ILE A 631 29.30 28.40 -31.90
C ILE A 631 29.21 28.13 -30.39
N ILE A 632 29.15 29.20 -29.59
CA ILE A 632 29.03 29.09 -28.13
C ILE A 632 27.69 28.47 -27.73
N TYR A 633 26.60 28.91 -28.35
CA TYR A 633 25.30 28.30 -28.13
C TYR A 633 25.30 26.82 -28.53
N GLY A 634 25.91 26.47 -29.66
CA GLY A 634 26.12 25.10 -30.12
C GLY A 634 26.89 24.25 -29.10
N THR A 635 27.96 24.80 -28.52
CA THR A 635 28.75 24.14 -27.47
C THR A 635 27.94 23.94 -26.18
N VAL A 636 27.26 24.97 -25.67
CA VAL A 636 26.50 24.89 -24.40
C VAL A 636 25.26 24.00 -24.55
N ARG A 637 24.61 24.04 -25.71
CA ARG A 637 23.32 23.37 -25.93
C ARG A 637 23.44 21.94 -26.46
N TYR A 638 24.43 21.68 -27.30
CA TYR A 638 24.59 20.41 -28.02
C TYR A 638 25.97 19.78 -27.83
N LEU A 639 26.87 20.40 -27.05
CA LEU A 639 28.26 19.97 -26.90
C LEU A 639 29.03 19.91 -28.23
N HIS A 640 28.68 20.78 -29.18
CA HIS A 640 29.44 20.91 -30.42
C HIS A 640 30.78 21.59 -30.14
N LEU A 641 31.88 20.85 -30.33
CA LEU A 641 33.25 21.32 -30.17
C LEU A 641 33.81 21.72 -31.55
N PRO A 642 34.22 22.98 -31.75
CA PRO A 642 34.71 23.42 -33.06
C PRO A 642 35.99 22.67 -33.47
N CYS A 643 36.06 22.23 -34.72
CA CYS A 643 37.18 21.45 -35.23
C CYS A 643 38.52 22.22 -35.25
N PHE A 644 38.46 23.55 -35.38
CA PHE A 644 39.62 24.43 -35.42
C PHE A 644 40.29 24.67 -34.05
N ILE A 645 39.68 24.21 -32.95
CA ILE A 645 40.26 24.32 -31.60
C ILE A 645 41.05 23.05 -31.30
N LYS A 646 42.37 23.20 -31.18
CA LYS A 646 43.30 22.09 -30.91
C LYS A 646 43.10 21.49 -29.50
N ASP A 647 43.00 22.35 -28.48
CA ASP A 647 42.77 21.92 -27.10
C ASP A 647 41.29 22.00 -26.72
N ARG A 648 40.59 20.88 -26.94
CA ARG A 648 39.15 20.75 -26.64
C ARG A 648 38.86 20.73 -25.15
N SER A 649 39.79 20.25 -24.34
CA SER A 649 39.63 20.13 -22.89
C SER A 649 39.69 21.51 -22.24
N LYS A 650 40.67 22.34 -22.62
CA LYS A 650 40.78 23.74 -22.19
C LYS A 650 39.59 24.56 -22.66
N TYR A 651 39.14 24.37 -23.90
CA TYR A 651 37.97 25.08 -24.41
C TYR A 651 36.70 24.75 -23.62
N LEU A 652 36.47 23.48 -23.33
CA LEU A 652 35.31 23.06 -22.55
C LEU A 652 35.38 23.58 -21.10
N ALA A 653 36.56 23.65 -20.50
CA ALA A 653 36.78 24.26 -19.18
C ALA A 653 36.45 25.77 -19.17
N VAL A 654 36.92 26.51 -20.17
CA VAL A 654 36.65 27.95 -20.33
C VAL A 654 35.14 28.20 -20.52
N ILE A 655 34.49 27.46 -21.44
CA ILE A 655 33.06 27.63 -21.72
C ILE A 655 32.20 27.23 -20.52
N SER A 656 32.45 26.08 -19.91
CA SER A 656 31.66 25.61 -18.76
C SER A 656 31.80 26.54 -17.55
N THR A 657 33.02 27.00 -17.26
CA THR A 657 33.29 27.89 -16.11
C THR A 657 32.69 29.27 -16.32
N THR A 658 32.81 29.84 -17.52
CA THR A 658 32.20 31.13 -17.86
C THR A 658 30.67 31.05 -17.77
N PHE A 659 30.09 29.98 -18.32
CA PHE A 659 28.64 29.77 -18.25
C PHE A 659 28.14 29.59 -16.81
N TRP A 660 28.91 28.90 -15.97
CA TRP A 660 28.61 28.73 -14.55
C TRP A 660 28.67 30.04 -13.76
N GLN A 661 29.67 30.88 -14.00
CA GLN A 661 29.75 32.20 -13.34
C GLN A 661 28.59 33.10 -13.77
N MET A 662 28.22 33.07 -15.05
CA MET A 662 27.03 33.78 -15.54
C MET A 662 25.75 33.26 -14.89
N TRP A 663 25.63 31.93 -14.72
CA TRP A 663 24.53 31.30 -14.01
C TRP A 663 24.46 31.79 -12.55
N ASN A 664 25.57 31.85 -11.83
CA ASN A 664 25.58 32.33 -10.45
C ASN A 664 25.12 33.78 -10.36
N LEU A 665 25.63 34.66 -11.23
CA LEU A 665 25.18 36.05 -11.32
C LEU A 665 23.68 36.15 -11.63
N TYR A 666 23.19 35.28 -12.52
CA TYR A 666 21.78 35.23 -12.87
C TYR A 666 20.87 34.92 -11.69
N TRP A 667 21.26 34.01 -10.81
CA TRP A 667 20.43 33.66 -9.65
C TRP A 667 20.63 34.58 -8.44
N LEU A 668 21.84 35.14 -8.27
CA LEU A 668 22.11 36.17 -7.27
C LEU A 668 21.25 37.42 -7.51
N HIS A 669 21.19 37.91 -8.75
CA HIS A 669 20.39 39.10 -9.08
C HIS A 669 18.94 38.78 -9.45
N GLY A 670 18.69 37.69 -10.17
CA GLY A 670 17.38 37.35 -10.71
C GLY A 670 16.32 36.93 -9.68
N SER A 671 16.72 36.68 -8.43
CA SER A 671 15.82 36.39 -7.32
C SER A 671 15.48 37.60 -6.45
N GLN A 672 16.33 38.64 -6.43
CA GLN A 672 16.22 39.73 -5.46
C GLN A 672 15.77 41.08 -6.03
N ASN A 673 15.92 41.39 -7.32
CA ASN A 673 15.37 42.63 -7.91
C ASN A 673 15.26 42.60 -9.45
N PRO A 674 14.29 43.31 -10.06
CA PRO A 674 14.18 43.48 -11.52
C PRO A 674 15.13 44.55 -12.10
N SER A 675 15.96 45.18 -11.28
CA SER A 675 16.91 46.21 -11.71
C SER A 675 18.06 45.61 -12.53
N PRO A 676 18.56 46.33 -13.56
CA PRO A 676 19.70 45.89 -14.36
C PRO A 676 20.94 45.67 -13.49
N LEU A 677 21.81 44.76 -13.92
CA LEU A 677 23.07 44.47 -13.22
C LEU A 677 23.90 45.76 -13.04
N SER A 678 24.47 45.96 -11.85
CA SER A 678 25.36 47.09 -11.58
C SER A 678 26.61 47.02 -12.45
N SER A 679 27.10 48.17 -12.92
CA SER A 679 28.32 48.31 -13.74
C SER A 679 29.54 47.66 -13.06
N ALA A 680 29.67 47.81 -11.75
CA ALA A 680 30.75 47.20 -10.95
C ALA A 680 30.76 45.66 -10.99
N SER A 681 29.59 45.01 -11.11
CA SER A 681 29.50 43.55 -11.26
C SER A 681 29.95 43.08 -12.64
N ILE A 682 29.68 43.88 -13.67
CA ILE A 682 30.07 43.60 -15.06
C ILE A 682 31.59 43.76 -15.20
N GLU A 683 32.18 44.79 -14.61
CA GLU A 683 33.63 45.04 -14.65
C GLU A 683 34.47 44.00 -13.89
N ARG A 684 33.96 43.46 -12.77
CA ARG A 684 34.67 42.46 -11.94
C ARG A 684 34.52 41.02 -12.46
N PHE A 685 33.57 40.77 -13.36
CA PHE A 685 33.29 39.43 -13.88
C PHE A 685 34.46 38.79 -14.65
N PRO A 686 35.15 39.47 -15.58
CA PRO A 686 36.17 38.85 -16.42
C PRO A 686 37.39 38.46 -15.57
N THR A 687 37.85 39.35 -14.68
CA THR A 687 38.99 39.11 -13.78
C THR A 687 38.74 37.93 -12.83
N ARG A 688 37.55 37.83 -12.25
CA ARG A 688 37.19 36.71 -11.37
C ARG A 688 37.12 35.39 -12.14
N THR A 689 36.47 35.40 -13.30
CA THR A 689 36.29 34.19 -14.13
C THR A 689 37.62 33.69 -14.67
N ALA A 690 38.48 34.58 -15.16
CA ALA A 690 39.84 34.26 -15.62
C ALA A 690 40.69 33.66 -14.50
N SER A 691 40.69 34.28 -13.30
CA SER A 691 41.43 33.74 -12.15
C SER A 691 41.01 32.32 -11.73
N LEU A 692 39.75 31.95 -11.99
CA LEU A 692 39.24 30.60 -11.70
C LEU A 692 39.64 29.63 -12.81
N ILE A 693 39.56 30.05 -14.07
CA ILE A 693 40.00 29.28 -15.22
C ILE A 693 41.49 28.98 -15.11
N ASP A 694 42.32 30.00 -14.83
CA ASP A 694 43.78 29.84 -14.73
C ASP A 694 44.17 28.89 -13.59
N ARG A 695 43.50 28.97 -12.44
CA ARG A 695 43.69 28.02 -11.33
C ARG A 695 43.30 26.58 -11.68
N LEU A 696 42.21 26.41 -12.44
CA LEU A 696 41.75 25.08 -12.88
C LEU A 696 42.72 24.46 -13.88
N LEU A 697 43.25 25.27 -14.80
CA LEU A 697 44.19 24.82 -15.83
C LEU A 697 45.59 24.56 -15.27
N SER A 698 46.03 25.30 -14.24
CA SER A 698 47.32 25.08 -13.56
C SER A 698 47.36 23.82 -12.71
N THR A 699 46.21 23.31 -12.24
CA THR A 699 46.14 22.05 -11.46
C THR A 699 46.12 20.78 -12.31
N THR A 700 46.06 20.93 -13.64
CA THR A 700 45.95 19.81 -14.60
C THR A 700 47.21 19.55 -15.44
N THR A 701 48.27 20.31 -15.20
CA THR A 701 49.65 20.01 -15.64
C THR A 701 50.38 19.26 -14.53
#